data_AF-A0A094BQV9-F1
#
_entry.id   AF-A0A094BQV9-F1
#
_cell.length_a   1.000
_cell.length_b   1.000
_cell.length_c   1.000
_cell.angle_alpha   90.00
_cell.angle_beta   90.00
_cell.angle_gamma   90.00
#
_symmetry.space_group_name_H-M   'P 1'
#
loop_
_entity.id
_entity.type
_entity.pdbx_description
1 polymer ?
#
loop_
_entity_poly.entity_id
_entity_poly.type
_entity_poly.pdbx_seq_one_letter_code
_entity_poly.pdbx_strand_id
1 'polypeptide(L)'
;MLGCKAISASLIWALSISSVYSAPSAAIKERDVPDHEVTFQTIYVPPTDYNTPKTLYGRTVQLEDGTLLATWENYSPEPPLVYFPIYKSTDKGETWAPFSTVTDQVNGWGLRYQPDLYLLPQAIGDLPKGAIICSANSIPTDLSQTKIDVYASVDDGKTWAFVSTVASGGVALPNNGETPVWEPFMMVYDNQLVMYYSDQRDSAYGQKMVHQVSSDGVSWGPVVNDIAYSTYEHRPGMPTVAALPNGQYIMTYEYGLGPNPTGSGTFPIYYRISDSPLTFDSAPGQILNAGGVVPTSSPYVVWSPSGGPDGSIIVSANSHAEIFVNTNLGDADSWVMYSTPQSRAYTRHLRVMDDPDYLLIMSAGFLNGDNYVTDSVMKLPNFLPTLVKSHFKFKHKPRTCNPTRIEAYMMGQSIRKLMTSSRQGEMSLDFEEYDKENPRTFSTPKKVFVAFHALLSAFAAYVPYLPTDSLVAANINGIKSTIPAPIYIASVPGVIRDFDVSTTVAVAPITLYAVGLGVGALISTASAEVLGRTIVYRTTLPLALAFTIVGGSATQFRVLAVARILAGIFASPCITIGVGVLNDIWDTSLEKTGTLFAVGFVLFIIWATQMGPMIGEAVVQARGWRWAFWLTAIFLGASLLTSFLIPETYKPEILRKRAKKLALSIPLQDGFTIFIVAIGRPLHMLATEPILLPAAIVTAIFQACLFFFYVAYALVFQEIYLFTPYQVGMCFGPLLIGSILAIPVIGLFDKLTYQKAREEAIQVGRTVEPEKRLYPAMLGSILLPIAIFWFAWTSRIDIHWIVPTSSGVLFGLAYVLVMLCLPVYTNDIYGTHYGASAIAGNSFVRFLVAAPFPLFTVQIIRNLGVDWGVSLVGFITLAMIPIPLVFYQ
;
A
#
# COMPACT_ATOMS: atom_id res chain seq x y z
N MET A 1 -33.75 32.43 30.98
CA MET A 1 -32.87 32.64 29.81
C MET A 1 -32.89 31.37 28.96
N LEU A 2 -32.39 31.42 27.72
CA LEU A 2 -32.47 30.31 26.75
C LEU A 2 -31.61 29.11 27.21
N GLY A 3 -31.90 27.85 26.83
CA GLY A 3 -33.07 27.36 26.11
C GLY A 3 -32.75 26.08 25.31
N CYS A 4 -33.27 24.93 25.73
CA CYS A 4 -33.16 23.66 25.01
C CYS A 4 -34.50 22.89 25.06
N LYS A 5 -34.97 22.43 23.91
CA LYS A 5 -35.98 21.38 23.79
C LYS A 5 -35.43 20.30 22.86
N ALA A 6 -35.57 19.03 23.27
CA ALA A 6 -35.23 17.90 22.42
C ALA A 6 -36.36 17.65 21.39
N ILE A 7 -35.99 17.17 20.21
CA ILE A 7 -36.86 16.39 19.32
C ILE A 7 -36.03 15.21 18.80
N SER A 8 -36.63 14.03 18.77
CA SER A 8 -36.11 12.83 18.11
C SER A 8 -37.26 12.13 17.37
N ALA A 9 -36.89 11.32 16.37
CA ALA A 9 -37.73 10.39 15.60
C ALA A 9 -38.83 11.00 14.69
N SER A 10 -38.78 10.70 13.39
CA SER A 10 -39.74 9.81 12.70
C SER A 10 -39.83 10.03 11.18
N LEU A 11 -40.29 9.00 10.47
CA LEU A 11 -40.35 8.87 9.01
C LEU A 11 -41.69 9.32 8.40
N ILE A 12 -41.67 9.49 7.06
CA ILE A 12 -42.80 9.39 6.10
C ILE A 12 -43.93 10.44 6.19
N TRP A 13 -44.10 11.18 5.09
CA TRP A 13 -45.40 11.37 4.40
C TRP A 13 -45.15 11.40 2.88
N ALA A 14 -46.14 11.10 2.05
CA ALA A 14 -45.90 10.57 0.70
C ALA A 14 -46.59 11.30 -0.48
N LEU A 15 -45.90 11.24 -1.63
CA LEU A 15 -46.38 11.09 -3.02
C LEU A 15 -47.47 12.00 -3.66
N SER A 16 -47.29 12.14 -4.98
CA SER A 16 -48.28 12.36 -6.05
C SER A 16 -48.82 13.77 -6.34
N ILE A 17 -48.35 14.35 -7.46
CA ILE A 17 -49.21 14.79 -8.58
C ILE A 17 -48.51 14.34 -9.88
N SER A 18 -49.28 13.81 -10.83
CA SER A 18 -48.81 13.50 -12.20
C SER A 18 -49.69 14.21 -13.21
N SER A 19 -49.11 14.92 -14.18
CA SER A 19 -49.85 15.51 -15.31
C SER A 19 -49.00 15.62 -16.57
N VAL A 20 -49.55 15.16 -17.69
CA VAL A 20 -48.88 15.06 -19.00
C VAL A 20 -48.77 16.43 -19.68
N TYR A 21 -47.63 16.69 -20.34
CA TYR A 21 -47.57 17.56 -21.51
C TYR A 21 -46.65 16.96 -22.59
N SER A 22 -47.10 17.00 -23.84
CA SER A 22 -46.41 16.44 -25.00
C SER A 22 -45.65 17.52 -25.78
N ALA A 23 -44.41 17.20 -26.19
CA ALA A 23 -43.57 17.77 -27.26
C ALA A 23 -43.88 19.19 -27.81
N PRO A 24 -42.83 20.00 -27.98
CA PRO A 24 -42.20 19.97 -29.31
C PRO A 24 -40.70 19.68 -29.28
N SER A 25 -40.13 19.37 -30.45
CA SER A 25 -38.68 19.32 -30.64
C SER A 25 -38.04 20.66 -30.28
N ALA A 26 -37.04 20.61 -29.39
CA ALA A 26 -36.20 21.74 -29.04
C ALA A 26 -34.76 21.38 -29.42
N ALA A 27 -34.05 22.30 -30.07
CA ALA A 27 -32.68 22.08 -30.52
C ALA A 27 -31.77 21.72 -29.34
N ILE A 28 -30.83 20.79 -29.56
CA ILE A 28 -29.79 20.44 -28.59
C ILE A 28 -29.00 21.71 -28.29
N LYS A 29 -29.17 22.22 -27.08
CA LYS A 29 -28.19 23.12 -26.49
C LYS A 29 -27.02 22.27 -26.02
N GLU A 30 -25.85 22.52 -26.60
CA GLU A 30 -24.59 22.20 -25.93
C GLU A 30 -24.67 22.69 -24.48
N ARG A 31 -24.30 21.81 -23.55
CA ARG A 31 -24.13 22.19 -22.15
C ARG A 31 -22.68 22.62 -22.01
N ASP A 32 -22.44 23.91 -21.78
CA ASP A 32 -21.12 24.52 -21.58
C ASP A 32 -20.44 24.03 -20.28
N VAL A 33 -20.14 22.73 -20.20
CA VAL A 33 -19.22 22.12 -19.23
C VAL A 33 -18.03 21.61 -20.05
N PRO A 34 -16.93 22.38 -20.12
CA PRO A 34 -15.69 21.91 -20.71
C PRO A 34 -15.20 20.65 -20.00
N ASP A 35 -14.55 19.76 -20.77
CA ASP A 35 -13.82 18.65 -20.17
C ASP A 35 -12.76 19.20 -19.20
N HIS A 36 -12.57 18.52 -18.07
CA HIS A 36 -11.72 18.92 -16.96
C HIS A 36 -11.18 17.70 -16.22
N GLU A 37 -10.22 17.88 -15.31
CA GLU A 37 -9.59 16.75 -14.60
C GLU A 37 -10.40 16.34 -13.36
N VAL A 38 -10.95 15.12 -13.38
CA VAL A 38 -11.68 14.49 -12.27
C VAL A 38 -10.73 13.51 -11.57
N THR A 39 -10.36 13.80 -10.32
CA THR A 39 -9.33 13.04 -9.59
C THR A 39 -9.95 11.96 -8.70
N PHE A 40 -10.13 10.76 -9.25
CA PHE A 40 -10.62 9.54 -8.57
C PHE A 40 -11.99 9.72 -7.90
N GLN A 41 -13.04 9.73 -8.71
CA GLN A 41 -14.43 9.77 -8.27
C GLN A 41 -14.98 8.36 -8.05
N THR A 42 -15.87 8.19 -7.07
CA THR A 42 -16.63 6.95 -6.85
C THR A 42 -18.04 7.09 -7.42
N ILE A 43 -18.41 6.18 -8.31
CA ILE A 43 -19.69 6.16 -9.03
C ILE A 43 -20.73 5.35 -8.26
N TYR A 44 -20.33 4.17 -7.78
CA TYR A 44 -21.22 3.21 -7.17
C TYR A 44 -20.48 2.36 -6.14
N VAL A 45 -21.06 2.27 -4.94
CA VAL A 45 -20.69 1.30 -3.92
C VAL A 45 -21.80 0.25 -3.87
N PRO A 46 -21.52 -1.02 -4.20
CA PRO A 46 -22.54 -2.06 -4.21
C PRO A 46 -23.04 -2.40 -2.79
N PRO A 47 -24.30 -2.84 -2.65
CA PRO A 47 -24.83 -3.40 -1.42
C PRO A 47 -23.96 -4.53 -0.84
N THR A 48 -23.90 -4.61 0.48
CA THR A 48 -23.00 -5.54 1.20
C THR A 48 -23.31 -7.01 0.97
N ASP A 49 -24.57 -7.32 0.63
CA ASP A 49 -25.11 -8.66 0.33
C ASP A 49 -24.81 -9.15 -1.09
N TYR A 50 -24.25 -8.33 -1.98
CA TYR A 50 -23.76 -8.80 -3.27
C TYR A 50 -22.64 -9.85 -3.07
N ASN A 51 -22.54 -10.81 -3.99
CA ASN A 51 -21.47 -11.81 -3.98
C ASN A 51 -20.15 -11.15 -4.43
N THR A 52 -19.02 -11.47 -3.80
CA THR A 52 -17.69 -11.06 -4.29
C THR A 52 -17.49 -11.58 -5.72
N PRO A 53 -17.03 -10.77 -6.70
CA PRO A 53 -16.34 -9.47 -6.57
C PRO A 53 -17.21 -8.21 -6.39
N LYS A 54 -18.52 -8.34 -6.16
CA LYS A 54 -19.54 -7.28 -6.05
C LYS A 54 -19.81 -6.57 -7.38
N THR A 55 -18.78 -5.99 -7.98
CA THR A 55 -18.80 -5.38 -9.32
C THR A 55 -17.55 -5.78 -10.12
N LEU A 56 -17.63 -5.70 -11.45
CA LEU A 56 -16.47 -5.87 -12.34
C LEU A 56 -16.71 -5.21 -13.70
N TYR A 57 -15.69 -5.17 -14.57
CA TYR A 57 -15.81 -4.89 -16.01
C TYR A 57 -16.49 -3.55 -16.40
N GLY A 58 -16.12 -2.46 -15.70
CA GLY A 58 -16.64 -1.12 -15.99
C GLY A 58 -16.39 -0.63 -17.43
N ARG A 59 -17.34 0.13 -17.98
CA ARG A 59 -17.36 0.70 -19.33
C ARG A 59 -18.05 2.05 -19.37
N THR A 60 -17.65 2.93 -20.29
CA THR A 60 -18.38 4.17 -20.60
C THR A 60 -18.57 4.40 -22.09
N VAL A 61 -19.58 5.19 -22.44
CA VAL A 61 -19.76 5.79 -23.76
C VAL A 61 -20.11 7.27 -23.61
N GLN A 62 -19.64 8.10 -24.55
CA GLN A 62 -19.98 9.53 -24.63
C GLN A 62 -20.98 9.73 -25.76
N LEU A 63 -21.98 10.59 -25.54
CA LEU A 63 -23.02 10.94 -26.52
C LEU A 63 -22.67 12.25 -27.25
N GLU A 64 -23.35 12.54 -28.35
CA GLU A 64 -23.12 13.76 -29.16
C GLU A 64 -23.45 15.08 -28.42
N ASP A 65 -24.11 15.05 -27.26
CA ASP A 65 -24.32 16.21 -26.38
C ASP A 65 -23.28 16.34 -25.25
N GLY A 66 -22.23 15.51 -25.28
CA GLY A 66 -21.19 15.42 -24.26
C GLY A 66 -21.59 14.65 -22.99
N THR A 67 -22.83 14.14 -22.87
CA THR A 67 -23.25 13.20 -21.81
C THR A 67 -22.30 12.01 -21.76
N LEU A 68 -21.93 11.57 -20.56
CA LEU A 68 -21.37 10.24 -20.35
C LEU A 68 -22.43 9.27 -19.80
N LEU A 69 -22.44 8.05 -20.33
CA LEU A 69 -23.10 6.90 -19.72
C LEU A 69 -22.05 5.87 -19.27
N ALA A 70 -22.33 5.16 -18.17
CA ALA A 70 -21.47 4.12 -17.61
C ALA A 70 -22.26 2.83 -17.30
N THR A 71 -21.58 1.69 -17.38
CA THR A 71 -22.11 0.35 -17.04
C THR A 71 -21.02 -0.57 -16.49
N TRP A 72 -21.42 -1.67 -15.83
CA TRP A 72 -20.54 -2.67 -15.22
C TRP A 72 -21.30 -3.96 -14.88
N GLU A 73 -20.58 -5.05 -14.59
CA GLU A 73 -21.14 -6.30 -14.07
C GLU A 73 -21.63 -6.14 -12.61
N ASN A 74 -22.84 -6.58 -12.29
CA ASN A 74 -23.36 -6.66 -10.93
C ASN A 74 -23.42 -8.13 -10.46
N TYR A 75 -22.81 -8.45 -9.33
CA TYR A 75 -22.87 -9.78 -8.70
C TYR A 75 -23.96 -9.85 -7.60
N SER A 76 -25.15 -9.31 -7.89
CA SER A 76 -26.28 -9.31 -6.95
C SER A 76 -26.76 -10.72 -6.60
N PRO A 77 -27.42 -10.92 -5.44
CA PRO A 77 -28.21 -12.13 -5.20
C PRO A 77 -29.33 -12.26 -6.23
N GLU A 78 -29.66 -13.49 -6.63
CA GLU A 78 -30.78 -13.79 -7.53
C GLU A 78 -31.82 -14.67 -6.81
N PRO A 79 -33.14 -14.47 -7.01
CA PRO A 79 -33.77 -13.44 -7.84
C PRO A 79 -33.82 -12.05 -7.17
N PRO A 80 -33.99 -10.94 -7.92
CA PRO A 80 -34.21 -10.87 -9.38
C PRO A 80 -32.95 -11.26 -10.18
N LEU A 81 -33.12 -11.53 -11.48
CA LEU A 81 -31.99 -11.85 -12.37
C LEU A 81 -30.98 -10.69 -12.44
N VAL A 82 -29.70 -11.02 -12.58
CA VAL A 82 -28.64 -10.03 -12.82
C VAL A 82 -28.90 -9.19 -14.07
N TYR A 83 -28.51 -7.92 -13.98
CA TYR A 83 -28.72 -6.88 -14.98
C TYR A 83 -27.56 -5.88 -14.93
N PHE A 84 -27.33 -5.16 -16.03
CA PHE A 84 -26.35 -4.08 -16.04
C PHE A 84 -27.01 -2.73 -15.73
N PRO A 85 -26.49 -1.96 -14.76
CA PRO A 85 -27.00 -0.63 -14.46
C PRO A 85 -26.42 0.38 -15.44
N ILE A 86 -27.25 1.31 -15.92
CA ILE A 86 -26.77 2.49 -16.65
C ILE A 86 -26.77 3.68 -15.71
N TYR A 87 -25.60 4.25 -15.48
CA TYR A 87 -25.42 5.52 -14.78
C TYR A 87 -25.11 6.63 -15.79
N LYS A 88 -25.52 7.86 -15.47
CA LYS A 88 -25.34 9.05 -16.31
C LYS A 88 -24.60 10.15 -15.56
N SER A 89 -23.62 10.75 -16.22
CA SER A 89 -23.01 12.04 -15.86
C SER A 89 -23.37 13.08 -16.94
N THR A 90 -23.60 14.33 -16.52
CA THR A 90 -23.76 15.48 -17.42
C THR A 90 -22.78 16.62 -17.13
N ASP A 91 -21.70 16.28 -16.43
CA ASP A 91 -20.64 17.14 -15.93
C ASP A 91 -19.26 16.49 -16.20
N LYS A 92 -19.15 15.76 -17.31
CA LYS A 92 -17.92 15.12 -17.83
C LYS A 92 -17.20 14.20 -16.83
N GLY A 93 -17.93 13.62 -15.87
CA GLY A 93 -17.46 12.62 -14.91
C GLY A 93 -17.43 13.09 -13.45
N GLU A 94 -17.68 14.37 -13.17
CA GLU A 94 -17.65 14.90 -11.80
C GLU A 94 -18.72 14.29 -10.90
N THR A 95 -19.95 14.11 -11.40
CA THR A 95 -21.03 13.42 -10.67
C THR A 95 -21.80 12.43 -11.54
N TRP A 96 -22.26 11.34 -10.92
CA TRP A 96 -22.95 10.24 -11.59
C TRP A 96 -24.24 9.88 -10.86
N ALA A 97 -25.31 9.63 -11.61
CA ALA A 97 -26.61 9.21 -11.09
C ALA A 97 -27.14 7.94 -11.80
N PRO A 98 -27.89 7.06 -11.12
CA PRO A 98 -28.62 5.97 -11.78
C PRO A 98 -29.60 6.52 -12.82
N PHE A 99 -29.66 5.89 -14.00
CA PHE A 99 -30.40 6.42 -15.16
C PHE A 99 -31.34 5.40 -15.81
N SER A 100 -30.85 4.20 -16.13
CA SER A 100 -31.65 3.08 -16.65
C SER A 100 -30.99 1.73 -16.34
N THR A 101 -31.50 0.64 -16.89
CA THR A 101 -30.93 -0.72 -16.74
C THR A 101 -31.05 -1.50 -18.05
N VAL A 102 -30.03 -2.29 -18.38
CA VAL A 102 -30.10 -3.31 -19.43
C VAL A 102 -30.43 -4.64 -18.76
N THR A 103 -31.59 -5.21 -19.07
CA THR A 103 -32.07 -6.49 -18.54
C THR A 103 -32.17 -7.51 -19.67
N ASP A 104 -32.05 -8.79 -19.34
CA ASP A 104 -32.36 -9.88 -20.27
C ASP A 104 -33.84 -9.83 -20.68
N GLN A 105 -34.10 -9.93 -22.00
CA GLN A 105 -35.45 -9.85 -22.59
C GLN A 105 -35.86 -11.14 -23.31
N VAL A 106 -34.96 -12.12 -23.45
CA VAL A 106 -35.14 -13.25 -24.39
C VAL A 106 -34.75 -14.61 -23.84
N ASN A 107 -33.79 -14.71 -22.91
CA ASN A 107 -33.31 -16.00 -22.40
C ASN A 107 -33.92 -16.37 -21.04
N GLY A 108 -34.16 -15.37 -20.18
CA GLY A 108 -34.53 -15.59 -18.78
C GLY A 108 -33.36 -16.08 -17.91
N TRP A 109 -32.13 -15.78 -18.32
CA TRP A 109 -30.85 -16.18 -17.71
C TRP A 109 -30.18 -15.05 -16.92
N GLY A 110 -30.50 -13.79 -17.27
CA GLY A 110 -29.85 -12.60 -16.76
C GLY A 110 -28.62 -12.19 -17.58
N LEU A 111 -28.25 -10.92 -17.45
CA LEU A 111 -27.06 -10.35 -18.10
C LEU A 111 -25.96 -10.20 -17.04
N ARG A 112 -24.87 -10.96 -17.20
CA ARG A 112 -24.01 -11.33 -16.07
C ARG A 112 -22.60 -10.80 -16.20
N TYR A 113 -21.94 -11.04 -17.33
CA TYR A 113 -20.53 -10.69 -17.53
C TYR A 113 -20.32 -9.80 -18.76
N GLN A 114 -19.19 -9.10 -18.74
CA GLN A 114 -18.50 -8.49 -19.87
C GLN A 114 -19.38 -7.60 -20.77
N PRO A 115 -20.07 -6.58 -20.21
CA PRO A 115 -20.71 -5.57 -21.03
C PRO A 115 -19.69 -4.72 -21.79
N ASP A 116 -20.07 -4.25 -22.97
CA ASP A 116 -19.40 -3.21 -23.75
C ASP A 116 -20.42 -2.15 -24.22
N LEU A 117 -19.99 -0.90 -24.44
CA LEU A 117 -20.87 0.20 -24.87
C LEU A 117 -20.30 0.97 -26.06
N TYR A 118 -21.04 0.96 -27.17
CA TYR A 118 -20.65 1.57 -28.43
C TYR A 118 -21.73 2.52 -28.97
N LEU A 119 -21.37 3.77 -29.26
CA LEU A 119 -22.24 4.71 -29.96
C LEU A 119 -22.08 4.52 -31.48
N LEU A 120 -23.17 4.32 -32.21
CA LEU A 120 -23.12 4.18 -33.67
C LEU A 120 -22.74 5.52 -34.35
N PRO A 121 -21.59 5.61 -35.05
CA PRO A 121 -21.20 6.82 -35.79
C PRO A 121 -22.02 7.02 -37.08
N GLN A 122 -22.67 5.96 -37.56
CA GLN A 122 -23.53 5.92 -38.74
C GLN A 122 -24.64 4.88 -38.55
N ALA A 123 -25.69 4.93 -39.35
CA ALA A 123 -26.75 3.92 -39.29
C ALA A 123 -26.28 2.55 -39.81
N ILE A 124 -26.76 1.47 -39.19
CA ILE A 124 -26.49 0.07 -39.56
C ILE A 124 -27.82 -0.68 -39.50
N GLY A 125 -28.29 -1.21 -40.63
CA GLY A 125 -29.67 -1.73 -40.75
C GLY A 125 -30.71 -0.69 -40.33
N ASP A 126 -31.63 -1.11 -39.46
CA ASP A 126 -32.66 -0.25 -38.86
C ASP A 126 -32.15 0.56 -37.63
N LEU A 127 -30.90 0.34 -37.18
CA LEU A 127 -30.31 1.10 -36.07
C LEU A 127 -29.81 2.48 -36.58
N PRO A 128 -30.33 3.60 -36.07
CA PRO A 128 -29.91 4.93 -36.52
C PRO A 128 -28.53 5.34 -36.02
N LYS A 129 -27.89 6.31 -36.70
CA LYS A 129 -26.73 7.05 -36.15
C LYS A 129 -27.10 7.62 -34.77
N GLY A 130 -26.19 7.50 -33.81
CA GLY A 130 -26.41 7.92 -32.42
C GLY A 130 -27.16 6.90 -31.56
N ALA A 131 -27.60 5.76 -32.12
CA ALA A 131 -28.04 4.64 -31.29
C ALA A 131 -26.86 4.09 -30.47
N ILE A 132 -27.15 3.67 -29.24
CA ILE A 132 -26.17 3.11 -28.30
C ILE A 132 -26.37 1.61 -28.29
N ILE A 133 -25.34 0.85 -28.61
CA ILE A 133 -25.34 -0.61 -28.53
C ILE A 133 -24.67 -1.03 -27.23
N CYS A 134 -25.32 -1.93 -26.51
CA CYS A 134 -24.72 -2.69 -25.41
C CYS A 134 -24.65 -4.16 -25.83
N SER A 135 -23.43 -4.69 -25.99
CA SER A 135 -23.21 -6.13 -26.16
C SER A 135 -22.65 -6.71 -24.87
N ALA A 136 -22.99 -7.97 -24.57
CA ALA A 136 -22.59 -8.58 -23.32
C ALA A 136 -22.79 -10.10 -23.30
N ASN A 137 -22.28 -10.74 -22.23
CA ASN A 137 -22.53 -12.14 -21.94
C ASN A 137 -23.81 -12.37 -21.12
N SER A 138 -24.83 -12.93 -21.78
CA SER A 138 -26.01 -13.53 -21.11
C SER A 138 -25.67 -14.96 -20.67
N ILE A 139 -25.75 -15.23 -19.37
CA ILE A 139 -25.28 -16.48 -18.74
C ILE A 139 -26.24 -16.83 -17.60
N PRO A 140 -26.78 -18.06 -17.53
CA PRO A 140 -27.68 -18.49 -16.46
C PRO A 140 -26.93 -18.64 -15.12
N THR A 141 -27.67 -18.59 -14.00
CA THR A 141 -27.13 -18.70 -12.63
C THR A 141 -26.34 -20.00 -12.40
N ASP A 142 -26.63 -21.07 -13.15
CA ASP A 142 -25.92 -22.35 -13.07
C ASP A 142 -24.63 -22.43 -13.92
N LEU A 143 -24.30 -21.34 -14.64
CA LEU A 143 -23.16 -21.23 -15.55
C LEU A 143 -23.14 -22.27 -16.69
N SER A 144 -24.27 -22.91 -17.00
CA SER A 144 -24.34 -24.03 -17.96
C SER A 144 -24.08 -23.66 -19.43
N GLN A 145 -24.31 -22.39 -19.81
CA GLN A 145 -24.27 -21.89 -21.18
C GLN A 145 -23.73 -20.47 -21.25
N THR A 146 -23.31 -20.06 -22.45
CA THR A 146 -22.90 -18.69 -22.76
C THR A 146 -23.58 -18.19 -24.02
N LYS A 147 -24.00 -16.92 -24.02
CA LYS A 147 -24.40 -16.17 -25.21
C LYS A 147 -23.74 -14.81 -25.23
N ILE A 148 -23.35 -14.35 -26.42
CA ILE A 148 -23.07 -12.94 -26.67
C ILE A 148 -24.32 -12.34 -27.30
N ASP A 149 -25.04 -11.54 -26.52
CA ASP A 149 -26.28 -10.89 -26.91
C ASP A 149 -26.07 -9.38 -27.09
N VAL A 150 -26.88 -8.78 -27.96
CA VAL A 150 -26.80 -7.38 -28.39
C VAL A 150 -28.13 -6.69 -28.07
N TYR A 151 -28.04 -5.58 -27.35
CA TYR A 151 -29.14 -4.70 -26.99
C TYR A 151 -28.88 -3.30 -27.55
N ALA A 152 -29.91 -2.56 -27.96
CA ALA A 152 -29.76 -1.20 -28.44
C ALA A 152 -30.73 -0.22 -27.76
N SER A 153 -30.26 1.01 -27.59
CA SER A 153 -30.99 2.19 -27.16
C SER A 153 -31.06 3.17 -28.33
N VAL A 154 -32.24 3.67 -28.67
CA VAL A 154 -32.45 4.73 -29.67
C VAL A 154 -32.91 6.05 -29.05
N ASP A 155 -32.80 6.19 -27.73
CA ASP A 155 -33.32 7.30 -26.95
C ASP A 155 -32.34 7.80 -25.86
N ASP A 156 -31.06 7.98 -26.20
CA ASP A 156 -30.00 8.48 -25.29
C ASP A 156 -29.75 7.59 -24.05
N GLY A 157 -30.09 6.30 -24.12
CA GLY A 157 -29.89 5.31 -23.05
C GLY A 157 -31.04 5.21 -22.05
N LYS A 158 -32.25 5.69 -22.37
CA LYS A 158 -33.40 5.65 -21.45
C LYS A 158 -34.11 4.28 -21.51
N THR A 159 -34.24 3.69 -22.69
CA THR A 159 -34.83 2.36 -22.91
C THR A 159 -33.91 1.50 -23.78
N TRP A 160 -33.96 0.18 -23.55
CA TRP A 160 -33.13 -0.80 -24.24
C TRP A 160 -34.02 -1.88 -24.85
N ALA A 161 -33.73 -2.31 -26.07
CA ALA A 161 -34.38 -3.42 -26.75
C ALA A 161 -33.34 -4.47 -27.19
N PHE A 162 -33.65 -5.75 -27.06
CA PHE A 162 -32.85 -6.81 -27.66
C PHE A 162 -32.83 -6.69 -29.19
N VAL A 163 -31.66 -6.91 -29.79
CA VAL A 163 -31.43 -6.86 -31.24
C VAL A 163 -31.11 -8.25 -31.78
N SER A 164 -30.08 -8.92 -31.25
CA SER A 164 -29.62 -10.22 -31.75
C SER A 164 -28.70 -10.97 -30.78
N THR A 165 -28.56 -12.28 -31.02
CA THR A 165 -27.49 -13.11 -30.43
C THR A 165 -26.41 -13.29 -31.51
N VAL A 166 -25.17 -12.87 -31.23
CA VAL A 166 -24.03 -13.05 -32.16
C VAL A 166 -23.54 -14.50 -32.14
N ALA A 167 -23.37 -15.01 -30.93
CA ALA A 167 -22.72 -16.29 -30.67
C ALA A 167 -23.38 -16.98 -29.47
N SER A 168 -23.41 -18.31 -29.51
CA SER A 168 -23.77 -19.16 -28.37
C SER A 168 -22.68 -20.21 -28.16
N GLY A 169 -22.44 -20.59 -26.92
CA GLY A 169 -21.44 -21.55 -26.47
C GLY A 169 -21.87 -22.30 -25.20
N GLY A 170 -21.04 -23.24 -24.78
CA GLY A 170 -21.26 -24.08 -23.60
C GLY A 170 -20.93 -23.41 -22.27
N VAL A 171 -20.52 -24.25 -21.30
CA VAL A 171 -20.31 -23.92 -19.88
C VAL A 171 -19.41 -22.70 -19.70
N ALA A 172 -19.88 -21.75 -18.90
CA ALA A 172 -19.21 -20.50 -18.58
C ALA A 172 -18.06 -20.69 -17.57
N LEU A 173 -17.04 -21.49 -17.94
CA LEU A 173 -15.79 -21.66 -17.20
C LEU A 173 -14.59 -21.50 -18.15
N PRO A 174 -13.49 -20.81 -17.74
CA PRO A 174 -12.31 -20.58 -18.59
C PRO A 174 -11.37 -21.80 -18.66
N ASN A 175 -11.93 -23.01 -18.71
CA ASN A 175 -11.19 -24.28 -18.68
C ASN A 175 -11.00 -24.83 -20.10
N ASN A 176 -9.82 -25.37 -20.41
CA ASN A 176 -9.60 -26.11 -21.65
C ASN A 176 -10.55 -27.31 -21.76
N GLY A 177 -11.25 -27.42 -22.88
CA GLY A 177 -12.23 -28.47 -23.17
C GLY A 177 -13.68 -28.04 -22.95
N GLU A 178 -13.94 -26.95 -22.22
CA GLU A 178 -15.23 -26.28 -22.24
C GLU A 178 -15.38 -25.43 -23.51
N THR A 179 -16.61 -25.07 -23.89
CA THR A 179 -16.91 -24.39 -25.16
C THR A 179 -17.58 -23.00 -25.05
N PRO A 180 -17.24 -22.14 -24.06
CA PRO A 180 -17.85 -20.82 -23.95
C PRO A 180 -17.37 -19.79 -24.98
N VAL A 181 -18.11 -18.68 -25.05
CA VAL A 181 -17.73 -17.43 -25.75
C VAL A 181 -17.74 -16.25 -24.78
N TRP A 182 -16.82 -15.31 -24.92
CA TRP A 182 -16.55 -14.24 -23.95
C TRP A 182 -16.17 -12.91 -24.58
N GLU A 183 -16.20 -11.85 -23.78
CA GLU A 183 -15.45 -10.60 -24.02
C GLU A 183 -15.82 -9.91 -25.36
N PRO A 184 -17.11 -9.58 -25.59
CA PRO A 184 -17.50 -8.87 -26.79
C PRO A 184 -16.88 -7.46 -26.83
N PHE A 185 -16.42 -7.06 -28.02
CA PHE A 185 -15.95 -5.72 -28.32
C PHE A 185 -16.43 -5.30 -29.71
N MET A 186 -16.92 -4.06 -29.85
CA MET A 186 -17.60 -3.60 -31.07
C MET A 186 -16.86 -2.46 -31.78
N MET A 187 -16.93 -2.47 -33.11
CA MET A 187 -16.68 -1.28 -33.94
C MET A 187 -17.53 -1.30 -35.21
N VAL A 188 -17.70 -0.15 -35.86
CA VAL A 188 -18.16 -0.07 -37.25
C VAL A 188 -16.96 0.01 -38.20
N TYR A 189 -17.02 -0.76 -39.29
CA TYR A 189 -16.09 -0.71 -40.42
C TYR A 189 -16.85 -1.03 -41.72
N ASP A 190 -16.56 -0.32 -42.81
CA ASP A 190 -17.19 -0.49 -44.14
C ASP A 190 -18.71 -0.73 -44.12
N ASN A 191 -19.43 0.18 -43.45
CA ASN A 191 -20.89 0.15 -43.23
C ASN A 191 -21.43 -1.17 -42.62
N GLN A 192 -20.62 -1.86 -41.82
CA GLN A 192 -20.96 -3.06 -41.07
C GLN A 192 -20.53 -2.90 -39.61
N LEU A 193 -21.28 -3.53 -38.70
CA LEU A 193 -20.81 -3.81 -37.35
C LEU A 193 -19.85 -5.00 -37.38
N VAL A 194 -18.74 -4.86 -36.66
CA VAL A 194 -17.79 -5.94 -36.38
C VAL A 194 -17.84 -6.24 -34.89
N MET A 195 -18.08 -7.50 -34.54
CA MET A 195 -18.06 -7.99 -33.17
C MET A 195 -16.85 -8.92 -32.99
N TYR A 196 -15.87 -8.51 -32.20
CA TYR A 196 -14.77 -9.38 -31.77
C TYR A 196 -15.14 -10.07 -30.47
N TYR A 197 -14.68 -11.31 -30.29
CA TYR A 197 -14.85 -12.05 -29.05
C TYR A 197 -13.81 -13.17 -28.88
N SER A 198 -13.69 -13.67 -27.65
CA SER A 198 -12.91 -14.86 -27.33
C SER A 198 -13.77 -16.11 -27.46
N ASP A 199 -13.29 -17.14 -28.16
CA ASP A 199 -14.04 -18.33 -28.55
C ASP A 199 -13.30 -19.62 -28.18
N GLN A 200 -13.99 -20.56 -27.50
CA GLN A 200 -13.47 -21.88 -27.12
C GLN A 200 -14.25 -23.04 -27.78
N ARG A 201 -15.17 -22.76 -28.71
CA ARG A 201 -16.01 -23.78 -29.37
C ARG A 201 -15.28 -24.60 -30.42
N ASP A 202 -14.13 -24.12 -30.90
CA ASP A 202 -13.28 -24.78 -31.87
C ASP A 202 -12.30 -25.72 -31.15
N SER A 203 -12.56 -27.03 -31.21
CA SER A 203 -11.79 -28.05 -30.50
C SER A 203 -10.32 -28.18 -30.91
N ALA A 204 -9.86 -27.48 -31.94
CA ALA A 204 -8.45 -27.37 -32.28
C ALA A 204 -7.66 -26.41 -31.34
N TYR A 205 -8.34 -25.60 -30.53
CA TYR A 205 -7.73 -24.55 -29.70
C TYR A 205 -8.33 -24.55 -28.27
N GLY A 206 -7.52 -24.28 -27.24
CA GLY A 206 -8.05 -24.08 -25.88
C GLY A 206 -8.82 -22.76 -25.75
N GLN A 207 -8.39 -21.73 -26.48
CA GLN A 207 -9.14 -20.52 -26.78
C GLN A 207 -8.53 -19.88 -28.04
N LYS A 208 -9.32 -19.12 -28.79
CA LYS A 208 -8.86 -18.23 -29.87
C LYS A 208 -9.66 -16.92 -29.84
N MET A 209 -9.16 -15.88 -30.50
CA MET A 209 -9.93 -14.67 -30.78
C MET A 209 -10.46 -14.69 -32.22
N VAL A 210 -11.69 -14.24 -32.37
CA VAL A 210 -12.45 -14.26 -33.62
C VAL A 210 -13.28 -12.99 -33.77
N HIS A 211 -13.78 -12.73 -34.98
CA HIS A 211 -14.85 -11.79 -35.21
C HIS A 211 -15.96 -12.34 -36.13
N GLN A 212 -17.10 -11.65 -36.09
CA GLN A 212 -18.16 -11.74 -37.09
C GLN A 212 -18.58 -10.33 -37.53
N VAL A 213 -19.04 -10.20 -38.77
CA VAL A 213 -19.56 -8.94 -39.32
C VAL A 213 -21.07 -9.00 -39.53
N SER A 214 -21.75 -7.86 -39.48
CA SER A 214 -23.18 -7.72 -39.75
C SER A 214 -23.50 -6.36 -40.38
N SER A 215 -24.28 -6.35 -41.47
CA SER A 215 -24.72 -5.12 -42.16
C SER A 215 -26.03 -4.54 -41.62
N ASP A 216 -26.74 -5.29 -40.78
CA ASP A 216 -28.05 -4.94 -40.21
C ASP A 216 -28.08 -4.93 -38.67
N GLY A 217 -27.02 -5.43 -38.01
CA GLY A 217 -26.95 -5.64 -36.56
C GLY A 217 -27.67 -6.90 -36.07
N VAL A 218 -28.27 -7.69 -36.97
CA VAL A 218 -29.16 -8.82 -36.66
C VAL A 218 -28.63 -10.12 -37.25
N SER A 219 -28.26 -10.07 -38.53
CA SER A 219 -27.73 -11.17 -39.33
C SER A 219 -26.20 -11.14 -39.25
N TRP A 220 -25.62 -12.11 -38.55
CA TRP A 220 -24.17 -12.21 -38.37
C TRP A 220 -23.53 -13.19 -39.37
N GLY A 221 -22.43 -12.76 -39.99
CA GLY A 221 -21.66 -13.53 -40.95
C GLY A 221 -20.88 -14.70 -40.33
N PRO A 222 -20.07 -15.42 -41.13
CA PRO A 222 -19.24 -16.52 -40.64
C PRO A 222 -18.19 -16.04 -39.63
N VAL A 223 -17.80 -16.93 -38.72
CA VAL A 223 -16.72 -16.68 -37.75
C VAL A 223 -15.38 -16.65 -38.47
N VAL A 224 -14.65 -15.54 -38.36
CA VAL A 224 -13.30 -15.33 -38.90
C VAL A 224 -12.30 -15.34 -37.73
N ASN A 225 -11.16 -16.01 -37.88
CA ASN A 225 -10.12 -16.00 -36.85
C ASN A 225 -9.33 -14.67 -36.92
N ASP A 226 -9.06 -14.06 -35.77
CA ASP A 226 -8.09 -12.96 -35.65
C ASP A 226 -6.77 -13.45 -35.03
N ILE A 227 -6.85 -14.21 -33.93
CA ILE A 227 -5.67 -14.69 -33.21
C ILE A 227 -5.90 -16.12 -32.72
N ALA A 228 -5.19 -17.05 -33.36
CA ALA A 228 -5.12 -18.46 -32.96
C ALA A 228 -3.65 -18.91 -32.95
N TYR A 229 -3.32 -19.87 -32.08
CA TYR A 229 -1.98 -20.44 -31.96
C TYR A 229 -2.04 -21.97 -32.04
N SER A 230 -1.02 -22.61 -32.62
CA SER A 230 -1.00 -24.07 -32.83
C SER A 230 -0.80 -24.91 -31.56
N THR A 231 -0.44 -24.28 -30.44
CA THR A 231 -0.33 -24.94 -29.14
C THR A 231 -1.69 -24.85 -28.45
N TYR A 232 -2.32 -25.97 -28.14
CA TYR A 232 -3.69 -26.02 -27.62
C TYR A 232 -3.85 -25.26 -26.30
N GLU A 233 -2.82 -25.27 -25.45
CA GLU A 233 -2.78 -24.59 -24.15
C GLU A 233 -2.65 -23.06 -24.24
N HIS A 234 -2.32 -22.52 -25.41
CA HIS A 234 -2.18 -21.08 -25.61
C HIS A 234 -3.56 -20.43 -25.77
N ARG A 235 -3.88 -19.47 -24.92
CA ARG A 235 -5.22 -18.89 -24.79
C ARG A 235 -5.19 -17.37 -24.95
N PRO A 236 -5.23 -16.82 -26.18
CA PRO A 236 -5.40 -15.39 -26.40
C PRO A 236 -6.82 -14.95 -26.04
N GLY A 237 -6.98 -13.73 -25.53
CA GLY A 237 -8.29 -13.18 -25.16
C GLY A 237 -8.30 -11.67 -24.88
N MET A 238 -9.46 -11.18 -24.47
CA MET A 238 -9.81 -9.77 -24.28
C MET A 238 -9.49 -8.89 -25.51
N PRO A 239 -10.18 -9.14 -26.65
CA PRO A 239 -10.05 -8.32 -27.84
C PRO A 239 -10.42 -6.87 -27.56
N THR A 240 -9.54 -5.92 -27.88
CA THR A 240 -9.88 -4.49 -28.01
C THR A 240 -9.17 -3.90 -29.22
N VAL A 241 -9.87 -3.05 -29.99
CA VAL A 241 -9.40 -2.56 -31.30
C VAL A 241 -9.55 -1.04 -31.41
N ALA A 242 -8.53 -0.37 -31.95
CA ALA A 242 -8.56 1.06 -32.27
C ALA A 242 -8.10 1.33 -33.70
N ALA A 243 -8.73 2.31 -34.37
CA ALA A 243 -8.30 2.82 -35.66
C ALA A 243 -7.14 3.81 -35.50
N LEU A 244 -6.23 3.86 -36.49
CA LEU A 244 -5.04 4.70 -36.52
C LEU A 244 -5.14 5.73 -37.67
N PRO A 245 -4.49 6.91 -37.57
CA PRO A 245 -4.66 8.01 -38.52
C PRO A 245 -4.02 7.74 -39.90
N ASN A 246 -3.16 6.72 -39.98
CA ASN A 246 -2.60 6.22 -41.24
C ASN A 246 -3.54 5.24 -41.99
N GLY A 247 -4.75 4.98 -41.46
CA GLY A 247 -5.74 4.05 -42.03
C GLY A 247 -5.57 2.59 -41.60
N GLN A 248 -4.57 2.28 -40.77
CA GLN A 248 -4.39 0.96 -40.16
C GLN A 248 -5.21 0.84 -38.86
N TYR A 249 -5.21 -0.36 -38.27
CA TYR A 249 -5.93 -0.71 -37.06
C TYR A 249 -4.99 -1.46 -36.12
N ILE A 250 -5.04 -1.14 -34.82
CA ILE A 250 -4.35 -1.90 -33.77
C ILE A 250 -5.35 -2.72 -32.97
N MET A 251 -5.07 -4.01 -32.80
CA MET A 251 -5.75 -4.89 -31.85
C MET A 251 -4.80 -5.19 -30.69
N THR A 252 -5.28 -5.08 -29.45
CA THR A 252 -4.54 -5.53 -28.25
C THR A 252 -5.28 -6.67 -27.55
N TYR A 253 -4.51 -7.57 -26.95
CA TYR A 253 -5.00 -8.83 -26.37
C TYR A 253 -4.05 -9.35 -25.29
N GLU A 254 -4.58 -10.09 -24.32
CA GLU A 254 -3.74 -10.91 -23.45
C GLU A 254 -3.42 -12.25 -24.10
N TYR A 255 -2.18 -12.73 -23.95
CA TYR A 255 -1.72 -13.99 -24.53
C TYR A 255 -1.45 -15.00 -23.40
N GLY A 256 -2.49 -15.75 -23.02
CA GLY A 256 -2.39 -16.82 -22.02
C GLY A 256 -1.39 -17.90 -22.40
N LEU A 257 -0.44 -18.14 -21.50
CA LEU A 257 0.74 -19.00 -21.65
C LEU A 257 1.68 -18.61 -22.82
N GLY A 258 1.55 -17.39 -23.34
CA GLY A 258 2.43 -16.86 -24.37
C GLY A 258 3.87 -16.61 -23.92
N PRO A 259 4.84 -16.50 -24.85
CA PRO A 259 6.23 -16.19 -24.52
C PRO A 259 6.36 -14.87 -23.77
N ASN A 260 7.08 -14.87 -22.65
CA ASN A 260 7.28 -13.68 -21.83
C ASN A 260 8.78 -13.51 -21.48
N PRO A 261 9.49 -12.49 -22.03
CA PRO A 261 10.93 -12.33 -21.87
C PRO A 261 11.36 -11.93 -20.44
N THR A 262 10.44 -11.42 -19.62
CA THR A 262 10.72 -11.11 -18.20
C THR A 262 10.51 -12.32 -17.28
N GLY A 263 9.84 -13.37 -17.76
CA GLY A 263 9.40 -14.50 -16.96
C GLY A 263 8.32 -14.17 -15.90
N SER A 264 7.73 -12.96 -15.92
CA SER A 264 6.80 -12.49 -14.90
C SER A 264 5.35 -12.48 -15.39
N GLY A 265 4.54 -13.46 -14.95
CA GLY A 265 3.11 -13.54 -15.24
C GLY A 265 2.76 -14.36 -16.48
N THR A 266 1.58 -14.99 -16.44
CA THR A 266 1.10 -16.01 -17.38
C THR A 266 0.33 -15.47 -18.58
N PHE A 267 0.06 -14.17 -18.63
CA PHE A 267 -0.77 -13.51 -19.66
C PHE A 267 -0.11 -12.20 -20.14
N PRO A 268 1.08 -12.22 -20.77
CA PRO A 268 1.67 -11.02 -21.38
C PRO A 268 0.73 -10.37 -22.39
N ILE A 269 0.70 -9.03 -22.41
CA ILE A 269 -0.07 -8.26 -23.40
C ILE A 269 0.70 -8.19 -24.71
N TYR A 270 -0.01 -8.51 -25.78
CA TYR A 270 0.46 -8.43 -27.14
C TYR A 270 -0.47 -7.51 -27.96
N TYR A 271 0.02 -7.09 -29.12
CA TYR A 271 -0.75 -6.34 -30.10
C TYR A 271 -0.44 -6.78 -31.53
N ARG A 272 -1.35 -6.48 -32.46
CA ARG A 272 -1.19 -6.65 -33.90
C ARG A 272 -1.62 -5.37 -34.60
N ILE A 273 -0.96 -5.01 -35.70
CA ILE A 273 -1.32 -3.86 -36.55
C ILE A 273 -1.61 -4.37 -37.96
N SER A 274 -2.77 -4.01 -38.50
CA SER A 274 -3.31 -4.52 -39.77
C SER A 274 -3.89 -3.39 -40.62
N ASP A 275 -3.80 -3.52 -41.95
CA ASP A 275 -4.37 -2.56 -42.91
C ASP A 275 -5.90 -2.62 -42.98
N SER A 276 -6.50 -3.72 -42.49
CA SER A 276 -7.95 -3.89 -42.30
C SER A 276 -8.20 -4.48 -40.92
N PRO A 277 -9.28 -4.06 -40.21
CA PRO A 277 -9.59 -4.63 -38.91
C PRO A 277 -10.17 -6.06 -39.02
N LEU A 278 -10.41 -6.54 -40.25
CA LEU A 278 -10.93 -7.89 -40.54
C LEU A 278 -9.84 -8.92 -40.86
N THR A 279 -8.55 -8.57 -40.74
CA THR A 279 -7.43 -9.42 -41.21
C THR A 279 -6.26 -9.51 -40.21
N PHE A 280 -6.55 -9.46 -38.91
CA PHE A 280 -5.51 -9.50 -37.88
C PHE A 280 -4.73 -10.82 -37.85
N ASP A 281 -5.27 -11.93 -38.37
CA ASP A 281 -4.58 -13.22 -38.45
C ASP A 281 -3.26 -13.16 -39.23
N SER A 282 -3.25 -12.39 -40.30
CA SER A 282 -2.10 -12.13 -41.18
C SER A 282 -1.04 -11.20 -40.57
N ALA A 283 -1.42 -10.38 -39.58
CA ALA A 283 -0.55 -9.38 -38.96
C ALA A 283 0.40 -10.00 -37.91
N PRO A 284 1.69 -9.57 -37.85
CA PRO A 284 2.64 -10.10 -36.87
C PRO A 284 2.29 -9.65 -35.44
N GLY A 285 2.23 -10.60 -34.52
CA GLY A 285 2.06 -10.33 -33.09
C GLY A 285 3.32 -9.75 -32.45
N GLN A 286 3.20 -8.55 -31.89
CA GLN A 286 4.25 -7.84 -31.16
C GLN A 286 3.92 -7.84 -29.67
N ILE A 287 4.92 -8.00 -28.80
CA ILE A 287 4.73 -7.90 -27.35
C ILE A 287 4.77 -6.43 -26.93
N LEU A 288 3.86 -5.99 -26.05
CA LEU A 288 3.93 -4.64 -25.50
C LEU A 288 5.09 -4.60 -24.49
N ASN A 289 6.08 -3.73 -24.73
CA ASN A 289 7.26 -3.61 -23.88
C ASN A 289 7.68 -2.14 -23.72
N ALA A 290 7.34 -1.52 -22.59
CA ALA A 290 7.75 -0.16 -22.28
C ALA A 290 9.08 -0.17 -21.49
N GLY A 291 10.20 0.05 -22.17
CA GLY A 291 11.53 0.18 -21.55
C GLY A 291 12.09 -1.08 -20.87
N GLY A 292 11.44 -2.23 -21.02
CA GLY A 292 11.74 -3.46 -20.27
C GLY A 292 10.56 -3.96 -19.43
N VAL A 293 9.50 -3.15 -19.28
CA VAL A 293 8.25 -3.55 -18.61
C VAL A 293 7.27 -4.11 -19.63
N VAL A 294 7.01 -5.41 -19.52
CA VAL A 294 5.93 -6.13 -20.21
C VAL A 294 4.70 -6.15 -19.28
N PRO A 295 3.60 -5.45 -19.61
CA PRO A 295 2.37 -5.57 -18.84
C PRO A 295 1.65 -6.88 -19.15
N THR A 296 0.87 -7.33 -18.16
CA THR A 296 0.08 -8.56 -18.23
C THR A 296 -1.39 -8.32 -17.92
N SER A 297 -2.24 -9.15 -18.51
CA SER A 297 -3.69 -9.27 -18.41
C SER A 297 -4.54 -8.05 -18.75
N SER A 298 -5.71 -8.34 -19.32
CA SER A 298 -6.83 -7.43 -19.51
C SER A 298 -6.47 -6.07 -20.11
N PRO A 299 -5.91 -6.05 -21.34
CA PRO A 299 -5.63 -4.80 -22.04
C PRO A 299 -6.91 -4.09 -22.45
N TYR A 300 -6.81 -2.78 -22.63
CA TYR A 300 -7.82 -1.99 -23.34
C TYR A 300 -7.12 -0.88 -24.13
N VAL A 301 -7.34 -0.82 -25.45
CA VAL A 301 -6.71 0.17 -26.34
C VAL A 301 -7.67 1.25 -26.82
N VAL A 302 -7.17 2.49 -26.91
CA VAL A 302 -7.75 3.61 -27.67
C VAL A 302 -6.64 4.33 -28.44
N TRP A 303 -7.03 5.17 -29.40
CA TRP A 303 -6.15 6.17 -30.01
C TRP A 303 -6.75 7.57 -29.81
N SER A 304 -5.91 8.56 -29.52
CA SER A 304 -6.25 9.98 -29.52
C SER A 304 -5.41 10.72 -30.57
N PRO A 305 -5.97 11.72 -31.29
CA PRO A 305 -5.18 12.61 -32.14
C PRO A 305 -4.21 13.52 -31.36
N SER A 306 -4.34 13.63 -30.04
CA SER A 306 -3.48 14.47 -29.21
C SER A 306 -2.13 13.83 -28.89
N GLY A 307 -1.18 14.68 -28.48
CA GLY A 307 0.09 14.30 -27.85
C GLY A 307 1.27 14.01 -28.79
N GLY A 308 1.03 13.43 -29.98
CA GLY A 308 2.05 13.14 -30.99
C GLY A 308 1.71 13.71 -32.38
N PRO A 309 2.66 13.72 -33.34
CA PRO A 309 2.39 14.16 -34.72
C PRO A 309 1.38 13.23 -35.44
N ASP A 310 1.40 11.95 -35.09
CA ASP A 310 0.47 10.90 -35.54
C ASP A 310 -0.51 10.51 -34.41
N GLY A 311 -0.77 11.44 -33.49
CA GLY A 311 -1.51 11.20 -32.26
C GLY A 311 -0.81 10.23 -31.30
N SER A 312 -1.59 9.48 -30.54
CA SER A 312 -1.15 8.59 -29.47
C SER A 312 -2.02 7.35 -29.38
N ILE A 313 -1.42 6.17 -29.52
CA ILE A 313 -2.02 4.91 -29.11
C ILE A 313 -1.88 4.81 -27.58
N ILE A 314 -2.94 4.43 -26.88
CA ILE A 314 -2.98 4.34 -25.42
C ILE A 314 -3.58 3.00 -25.01
N VAL A 315 -2.84 2.24 -24.20
CA VAL A 315 -3.22 0.91 -23.72
C VAL A 315 -3.22 0.88 -22.20
N SER A 316 -4.29 0.38 -21.58
CA SER A 316 -4.33 0.05 -20.15
C SER A 316 -3.95 -1.42 -19.93
N ALA A 317 -3.71 -1.81 -18.67
CA ALA A 317 -3.52 -3.21 -18.30
C ALA A 317 -4.02 -3.48 -16.87
N ASN A 318 -4.33 -4.74 -16.57
CA ASN A 318 -4.63 -5.23 -15.22
C ASN A 318 -3.49 -4.98 -14.23
N SER A 319 -2.25 -5.28 -14.67
CA SER A 319 -1.07 -5.37 -13.80
C SER A 319 -0.56 -4.03 -13.26
N HIS A 320 -0.92 -2.91 -13.91
CA HIS A 320 -0.33 -1.58 -13.69
C HIS A 320 -1.40 -0.48 -13.51
N ALA A 321 -1.08 0.57 -12.75
CA ALA A 321 -1.94 1.77 -12.61
C ALA A 321 -1.63 2.82 -13.69
N GLU A 322 -0.48 2.67 -14.33
CA GLU A 322 -0.02 3.39 -15.50
C GLU A 322 -0.88 3.07 -16.73
N ILE A 323 -0.79 3.93 -17.74
CA ILE A 323 -1.16 3.64 -19.14
C ILE A 323 0.12 3.56 -19.98
N PHE A 324 0.10 2.71 -21.00
CA PHE A 324 1.18 2.49 -21.93
C PHE A 324 0.85 3.26 -23.22
N VAL A 325 1.67 4.24 -23.56
CA VAL A 325 1.43 5.16 -24.67
C VAL A 325 2.48 4.96 -25.75
N ASN A 326 2.08 5.02 -27.01
CA ASN A 326 2.96 4.98 -28.18
C ASN A 326 2.59 6.10 -29.17
N THR A 327 3.53 6.99 -29.44
CA THR A 327 3.36 8.17 -30.30
C THR A 327 4.00 8.01 -31.69
N ASN A 328 4.35 6.77 -32.04
CA ASN A 328 5.08 6.40 -33.25
C ASN A 328 4.37 5.20 -33.92
N LEU A 329 3.03 5.29 -34.02
CA LEU A 329 2.14 4.32 -34.67
C LEU A 329 2.35 2.84 -34.27
N GLY A 330 2.75 2.59 -33.02
CA GLY A 330 2.90 1.23 -32.49
C GLY A 330 4.26 0.58 -32.74
N ASP A 331 5.28 1.37 -33.10
CA ASP A 331 6.68 0.95 -33.10
C ASP A 331 7.10 0.33 -31.75
N ALA A 332 7.68 -0.86 -31.76
CA ALA A 332 7.91 -1.67 -30.55
C ALA A 332 8.90 -1.05 -29.55
N ASP A 333 9.84 -0.21 -29.99
CA ASP A 333 10.79 0.48 -29.12
C ASP A 333 10.25 1.83 -28.60
N SER A 334 9.03 2.22 -29.00
CA SER A 334 8.43 3.53 -28.74
C SER A 334 7.33 3.55 -27.67
N TRP A 335 7.15 2.46 -26.91
CA TRP A 335 6.20 2.41 -25.79
C TRP A 335 6.75 3.05 -24.52
N VAL A 336 5.95 3.93 -23.90
CA VAL A 336 6.30 4.67 -22.67
C VAL A 336 5.15 4.59 -21.66
N MET A 337 5.47 4.38 -20.38
CA MET A 337 4.48 4.39 -19.29
C MET A 337 4.20 5.81 -18.79
N TYR A 338 2.93 6.11 -18.53
CA TYR A 338 2.47 7.34 -17.89
C TYR A 338 1.58 7.00 -16.69
N SER A 339 1.90 7.56 -15.52
CA SER A 339 1.07 7.42 -14.32
C SER A 339 -0.30 8.08 -14.52
N THR A 340 -1.33 7.51 -13.88
CA THR A 340 -2.71 8.01 -13.96
C THR A 340 -3.31 8.17 -12.57
N PRO A 341 -4.30 9.06 -12.36
CA PRO A 341 -5.01 9.18 -11.08
C PRO A 341 -6.00 8.03 -10.83
N GLN A 342 -6.34 7.22 -11.84
CA GLN A 342 -7.20 6.05 -11.65
C GLN A 342 -6.37 4.88 -11.11
N SER A 343 -6.88 4.20 -10.09
CA SER A 343 -6.23 3.03 -9.50
C SER A 343 -6.12 1.86 -10.48
N ARG A 344 -5.30 0.88 -10.10
CA ARG A 344 -5.27 -0.43 -10.76
C ARG A 344 -6.58 -1.18 -10.49
N ALA A 345 -7.04 -1.96 -11.47
CA ALA A 345 -8.24 -2.81 -11.39
C ALA A 345 -8.07 -4.04 -12.31
N TYR A 346 -9.04 -4.96 -12.34
CA TYR A 346 -9.04 -6.11 -13.25
C TYR A 346 -9.05 -5.67 -14.72
N THR A 347 -10.01 -4.81 -15.08
CA THR A 347 -10.08 -4.12 -16.38
C THR A 347 -10.14 -2.62 -16.17
N ARG A 348 -9.48 -1.85 -17.04
CA ARG A 348 -9.42 -0.38 -16.94
C ARG A 348 -9.85 0.25 -18.28
N HIS A 349 -11.16 0.42 -18.47
CA HIS A 349 -11.72 0.95 -19.72
C HIS A 349 -11.23 2.39 -19.97
N LEU A 350 -10.78 2.65 -21.20
CA LEU A 350 -10.32 3.95 -21.65
C LEU A 350 -11.33 4.61 -22.59
N ARG A 351 -11.59 5.91 -22.41
CA ARG A 351 -12.40 6.73 -23.32
C ARG A 351 -11.67 8.05 -23.56
N VAL A 352 -11.30 8.31 -24.82
CA VAL A 352 -10.91 9.65 -25.25
C VAL A 352 -12.18 10.51 -25.30
N MET A 353 -12.09 11.74 -24.78
CA MET A 353 -13.22 12.66 -24.63
C MET A 353 -13.41 13.56 -25.86
N ASP A 354 -14.44 14.41 -25.84
CA ASP A 354 -14.74 15.40 -26.88
C ASP A 354 -13.55 16.35 -27.16
N ASP A 355 -12.90 16.88 -26.12
CA ASP A 355 -11.54 17.41 -26.22
C ASP A 355 -10.53 16.23 -26.17
N PRO A 356 -9.85 15.90 -27.28
CA PRO A 356 -9.03 14.69 -27.38
C PRO A 356 -7.78 14.72 -26.49
N ASP A 357 -7.44 15.87 -25.90
CA ASP A 357 -6.45 15.94 -24.84
C ASP A 357 -6.93 15.25 -23.55
N TYR A 358 -8.22 14.95 -23.34
CA TYR A 358 -8.68 14.25 -22.13
C TYR A 358 -8.94 12.75 -22.34
N LEU A 359 -8.66 12.00 -21.29
CA LEU A 359 -8.85 10.57 -21.20
C LEU A 359 -9.58 10.23 -19.89
N LEU A 360 -10.79 9.70 -20.01
CA LEU A 360 -11.50 9.05 -18.91
C LEU A 360 -11.02 7.61 -18.77
N ILE A 361 -10.70 7.20 -17.54
CA ILE A 361 -10.30 5.85 -17.18
C ILE A 361 -11.28 5.30 -16.13
N MET A 362 -12.10 4.34 -16.52
CA MET A 362 -13.08 3.67 -15.64
C MET A 362 -12.53 2.38 -15.05
N SER A 363 -12.95 2.03 -13.85
CA SER A 363 -12.59 0.80 -13.15
C SER A 363 -13.73 0.31 -12.27
N ALA A 364 -13.83 -1.01 -12.11
CA ALA A 364 -14.86 -1.66 -11.27
C ALA A 364 -14.25 -2.71 -10.31
N GLY A 365 -12.95 -2.55 -9.99
CA GLY A 365 -12.20 -3.38 -9.04
C GLY A 365 -11.64 -4.70 -9.58
N PHE A 366 -11.38 -5.67 -8.70
CA PHE A 366 -10.65 -6.93 -8.97
C PHE A 366 -11.49 -8.20 -8.82
N LEU A 367 -11.17 -9.27 -9.57
CA LEU A 367 -11.85 -10.59 -9.54
C LEU A 367 -12.06 -11.22 -8.14
N ASN A 368 -11.19 -10.93 -7.18
CA ASN A 368 -11.23 -11.47 -5.81
C ASN A 368 -11.38 -10.37 -4.74
N GLY A 369 -11.84 -9.17 -5.10
CA GLY A 369 -11.99 -8.03 -4.18
C GLY A 369 -13.45 -7.66 -3.93
N ASP A 370 -13.75 -7.08 -2.76
CA ASP A 370 -15.04 -6.44 -2.51
C ASP A 370 -15.03 -5.04 -3.13
N ASN A 371 -15.50 -4.97 -4.37
CA ASN A 371 -15.24 -3.83 -5.25
C ASN A 371 -16.28 -2.70 -5.13
N TYR A 372 -15.93 -1.58 -5.76
CA TYR A 372 -16.76 -0.43 -6.05
C TYR A 372 -16.33 0.13 -7.41
N VAL A 373 -17.18 0.96 -8.02
CA VAL A 373 -16.96 1.50 -9.37
C VAL A 373 -16.44 2.93 -9.27
N THR A 374 -15.38 3.22 -10.02
CA THR A 374 -14.71 4.52 -10.03
C THR A 374 -14.37 4.97 -11.44
N ASP A 375 -14.22 6.28 -11.60
CA ASP A 375 -13.60 6.90 -12.76
C ASP A 375 -12.58 7.96 -12.34
N SER A 376 -11.67 8.26 -13.26
CA SER A 376 -10.91 9.50 -13.24
C SER A 376 -10.85 10.04 -14.65
N VAL A 377 -10.94 11.35 -14.81
CA VAL A 377 -10.68 12.04 -16.08
C VAL A 377 -9.33 12.73 -15.91
N MET A 378 -8.36 12.38 -16.73
CA MET A 378 -7.04 12.99 -16.73
C MET A 378 -6.77 13.64 -18.08
N LYS A 379 -5.98 14.73 -18.10
CA LYS A 379 -5.58 15.32 -19.37
C LYS A 379 -4.22 14.78 -19.81
N LEU A 380 -4.19 14.19 -21.00
CA LEU A 380 -3.02 13.65 -21.67
C LEU A 380 -1.86 14.65 -21.66
N PRO A 381 -0.65 14.22 -21.29
CA PRO A 381 0.55 15.03 -21.48
C PRO A 381 0.84 15.34 -22.96
N ASN A 382 1.52 16.47 -23.21
CA ASN A 382 2.12 16.75 -24.52
C ASN A 382 3.32 15.81 -24.75
N PHE A 383 3.10 14.65 -25.34
CA PHE A 383 4.10 13.59 -25.61
C PHE A 383 5.06 13.93 -26.77
N LEU A 384 5.65 15.14 -26.75
CA LEU A 384 6.51 15.64 -27.83
C LEU A 384 7.62 14.63 -28.22
N PRO A 385 7.76 14.30 -29.52
CA PRO A 385 8.62 13.21 -29.97
C PRO A 385 10.10 13.49 -29.67
N THR A 386 10.75 12.54 -29.00
CA THR A 386 12.18 12.62 -28.73
C THR A 386 12.96 12.32 -30.01
N LEU A 387 13.60 13.36 -30.58
CA LEU A 387 14.23 13.38 -31.90
C LEU A 387 14.87 12.06 -32.37
N VAL A 388 14.28 11.47 -33.40
CA VAL A 388 14.80 10.31 -34.15
C VAL A 388 16.22 10.59 -34.65
N LYS A 389 17.15 9.65 -34.41
CA LYS A 389 18.54 9.71 -34.88
C LYS A 389 18.65 9.35 -36.37
N SER A 390 18.15 10.22 -37.24
CA SER A 390 18.29 10.07 -38.69
C SER A 390 19.78 10.08 -39.10
N HIS A 391 20.14 9.20 -40.04
CA HIS A 391 21.52 9.02 -40.48
C HIS A 391 21.96 10.14 -41.43
N PHE A 392 23.04 10.86 -41.08
CA PHE A 392 23.82 11.62 -42.06
C PHE A 392 25.33 11.42 -41.87
N LYS A 393 25.98 10.87 -42.90
CA LYS A 393 27.44 10.88 -43.05
C LYS A 393 27.83 12.07 -43.92
N PHE A 394 28.72 12.96 -43.45
CA PHE A 394 30.05 13.19 -44.05
C PHE A 394 30.85 14.34 -43.38
N LYS A 395 32.17 14.14 -43.30
CA LYS A 395 33.30 15.11 -43.11
C LYS A 395 32.97 16.58 -42.73
N HIS A 396 33.48 17.06 -41.59
CA HIS A 396 34.78 17.78 -41.58
C HIS A 396 35.39 17.98 -40.17
N LYS A 397 36.52 18.72 -40.10
CA LYS A 397 37.43 18.83 -38.94
C LYS A 397 36.88 19.70 -37.78
N PRO A 398 37.32 19.46 -36.53
CA PRO A 398 36.90 20.25 -35.37
C PRO A 398 37.50 21.67 -35.34
N ARG A 399 36.79 22.60 -34.71
CA ARG A 399 37.33 23.84 -34.13
C ARG A 399 36.95 23.92 -32.65
N THR A 400 37.79 24.58 -31.87
CA THR A 400 37.71 24.67 -30.41
C THR A 400 36.67 25.70 -29.93
N CYS A 401 36.04 25.44 -28.78
CA CYS A 401 35.25 26.41 -28.01
C CYS A 401 35.44 26.18 -26.50
N ASN A 402 35.22 27.24 -25.71
CA ASN A 402 35.55 27.27 -24.28
C ASN A 402 34.64 26.38 -23.40
N PRO A 403 35.19 25.74 -22.35
CA PRO A 403 34.41 24.90 -21.43
C PRO A 403 33.37 25.67 -20.61
N THR A 404 33.64 26.95 -20.30
CA THR A 404 32.81 27.80 -19.41
C THR A 404 31.42 28.17 -19.94
N ARG A 405 31.04 27.76 -21.15
CA ARG A 405 29.66 27.88 -21.67
C ARG A 405 28.87 26.56 -21.68
N ILE A 406 29.55 25.43 -21.52
CA ILE A 406 28.93 24.09 -21.59
C ILE A 406 28.19 23.78 -20.29
N GLU A 407 28.77 24.08 -19.13
CA GLU A 407 28.16 23.78 -17.82
C GLU A 407 26.80 24.48 -17.64
N ALA A 408 26.69 25.77 -18.02
CA ALA A 408 25.42 26.50 -17.97
C ALA A 408 24.34 25.91 -18.91
N TYR A 409 24.73 25.41 -20.08
CA TYR A 409 23.79 24.85 -21.06
C TYR A 409 23.35 23.42 -20.70
N MET A 410 24.29 22.59 -20.21
CA MET A 410 24.03 21.25 -19.69
C MET A 410 23.08 21.31 -18.47
N MET A 411 23.34 22.25 -17.56
CA MET A 411 22.45 22.51 -16.41
C MET A 411 21.04 22.91 -16.87
N GLY A 412 20.93 23.77 -17.89
CA GLY A 412 19.65 24.17 -18.50
C GLY A 412 18.85 23.02 -19.14
N GLN A 413 19.51 22.04 -19.75
CA GLN A 413 18.82 20.86 -20.30
C GLN A 413 18.41 19.85 -19.22
N SER A 414 19.27 19.61 -18.21
CA SER A 414 18.89 18.82 -17.03
C SER A 414 17.68 19.41 -16.30
N ILE A 415 17.57 20.75 -16.26
CA ILE A 415 16.44 21.44 -15.64
C ILE A 415 15.11 21.11 -16.33
N ARG A 416 15.06 20.98 -17.66
CA ARG A 416 13.81 20.70 -18.41
C ARG A 416 13.35 19.24 -18.38
N LYS A 417 14.27 18.27 -18.30
CA LYS A 417 13.89 16.83 -18.25
C LYS A 417 13.18 16.43 -16.96
N LEU A 418 13.47 17.13 -15.87
CA LEU A 418 12.98 16.78 -14.53
C LEU A 418 11.54 17.27 -14.24
N MET A 419 10.98 18.15 -15.09
CA MET A 419 9.64 18.72 -14.89
C MET A 419 8.57 17.80 -15.48
N THR A 420 7.68 17.23 -14.66
CA THR A 420 6.45 16.60 -15.18
C THR A 420 5.31 17.63 -15.23
N SER A 421 4.67 17.74 -16.40
CA SER A 421 3.66 18.75 -16.67
C SER A 421 2.30 18.37 -16.06
N SER A 422 2.06 18.73 -14.80
CA SER A 422 0.69 18.75 -14.26
C SER A 422 -0.12 19.88 -14.93
N ARG A 423 -1.45 19.73 -15.04
CA ARG A 423 -2.32 20.71 -15.70
C ARG A 423 -3.07 21.65 -14.72
N GLN A 424 -2.42 21.98 -13.59
CA GLN A 424 -2.74 23.18 -12.78
C GLN A 424 -1.60 24.22 -12.74
N GLY A 425 -0.69 24.21 -13.74
CA GLY A 425 0.42 25.17 -13.82
C GLY A 425 1.54 24.95 -12.79
N GLU A 426 1.43 23.88 -12.01
CA GLU A 426 2.31 23.55 -10.90
C GLU A 426 3.04 22.24 -11.19
N MET A 427 4.20 22.35 -11.82
CA MET A 427 4.99 21.22 -12.31
C MET A 427 5.25 20.22 -11.20
N SER A 428 4.63 19.04 -11.30
CA SER A 428 5.00 17.89 -10.50
C SER A 428 6.42 17.46 -10.87
N LEU A 429 6.97 16.57 -10.06
CA LEU A 429 8.34 16.11 -10.20
C LEU A 429 8.40 14.68 -9.70
N ASP A 430 9.04 13.78 -10.45
CA ASP A 430 9.31 12.42 -10.00
C ASP A 430 10.76 11.99 -10.36
N PHE A 431 11.10 10.76 -10.03
CA PHE A 431 12.37 10.12 -10.35
C PHE A 431 12.35 9.51 -11.75
N GLU A 432 13.45 9.67 -12.49
CA GLU A 432 13.72 8.85 -13.68
C GLU A 432 13.98 7.37 -13.26
N GLU A 433 13.80 6.44 -14.20
CA GLU A 433 13.94 4.98 -13.98
C GLU A 433 15.29 4.57 -13.35
N TYR A 434 16.39 5.24 -13.75
CA TYR A 434 17.77 5.03 -13.25
C TYR A 434 18.29 6.20 -12.40
N ASP A 435 17.39 6.97 -11.81
CA ASP A 435 17.73 8.16 -11.04
C ASP A 435 18.57 7.84 -9.80
N LYS A 436 19.73 8.49 -9.65
CA LYS A 436 20.68 8.24 -8.55
C LYS A 436 20.24 8.83 -7.21
N GLU A 437 19.21 9.68 -7.20
CA GLU A 437 18.58 10.22 -6.00
C GLU A 437 17.38 9.37 -5.55
N ASN A 438 16.88 8.44 -6.38
CA ASN A 438 15.84 7.47 -6.00
C ASN A 438 16.37 6.47 -4.96
N PRO A 439 15.77 6.37 -3.75
CA PRO A 439 16.23 5.45 -2.70
C PRO A 439 16.27 3.97 -3.11
N ARG A 440 15.38 3.53 -4.02
CA ARG A 440 15.30 2.13 -4.47
C ARG A 440 16.44 1.73 -5.41
N THR A 441 17.03 2.67 -6.14
CA THR A 441 18.15 2.43 -7.08
C THR A 441 19.54 2.50 -6.41
N PHE A 442 19.60 2.81 -5.10
CA PHE A 442 20.85 2.89 -4.36
C PHE A 442 21.62 1.57 -4.42
N SER A 443 22.95 1.65 -4.59
CA SER A 443 23.81 0.47 -4.58
C SER A 443 23.72 -0.29 -3.25
N THR A 444 23.88 -1.62 -3.28
CA THR A 444 23.70 -2.48 -2.08
C THR A 444 24.52 -2.00 -0.86
N PRO A 445 25.80 -1.59 -0.98
CA PRO A 445 26.54 -1.03 0.16
C PRO A 445 25.92 0.26 0.72
N LYS A 446 25.32 1.11 -0.13
CA LYS A 446 24.62 2.33 0.26
C LYS A 446 23.28 2.01 0.96
N LYS A 447 22.49 1.06 0.44
CA LYS A 447 21.28 0.56 1.12
C LYS A 447 21.62 -0.02 2.50
N VAL A 448 22.63 -0.90 2.56
CA VAL A 448 23.12 -1.50 3.82
C VAL A 448 23.66 -0.46 4.80
N PHE A 449 24.33 0.60 4.35
CA PHE A 449 24.77 1.69 5.23
C PHE A 449 23.60 2.51 5.79
N VAL A 450 22.59 2.83 4.98
CA VAL A 450 21.36 3.50 5.44
C VAL A 450 20.60 2.62 6.44
N ALA A 451 20.51 1.33 6.17
CA ALA A 451 19.93 0.35 7.09
C ALA A 451 20.73 0.19 8.39
N PHE A 452 22.07 0.23 8.31
CA PHE A 452 22.94 0.26 9.48
C PHE A 452 22.73 1.52 10.30
N HIS A 453 22.51 2.70 9.69
CA HIS A 453 22.14 3.90 10.44
C HIS A 453 20.74 3.78 11.07
N ALA A 454 19.75 3.22 10.37
CA ALA A 454 18.42 2.98 10.92
C ALA A 454 18.49 2.02 12.13
N LEU A 455 19.17 0.88 11.96
CA LEU A 455 19.50 -0.07 13.03
C LEU A 455 20.22 0.63 14.18
N LEU A 456 21.38 1.24 13.93
CA LEU A 456 22.17 1.97 14.94
C LEU A 456 21.37 3.07 15.63
N SER A 457 20.34 3.65 15.02
CA SER A 457 19.50 4.68 15.64
C SER A 457 18.42 4.08 16.53
N ALA A 458 17.68 3.07 16.07
CA ALA A 458 16.81 2.25 16.93
C ALA A 458 17.57 1.66 18.12
N PHE A 459 18.77 1.18 17.86
CA PHE A 459 19.74 0.70 18.84
C PHE A 459 20.21 1.82 19.75
N ALA A 460 20.49 3.03 19.22
CA ALA A 460 20.87 4.25 19.96
C ALA A 460 19.81 4.69 20.98
N ALA A 461 18.55 4.30 20.79
CA ALA A 461 17.50 4.47 21.80
C ALA A 461 17.55 3.45 22.95
N TYR A 462 18.38 2.38 22.87
CA TYR A 462 18.34 1.24 23.79
C TYR A 462 19.68 0.58 24.27
N VAL A 463 20.49 -0.20 23.50
CA VAL A 463 21.67 -1.02 23.98
C VAL A 463 22.43 -1.80 22.85
N PRO A 464 23.55 -2.62 22.92
CA PRO A 464 24.60 -3.05 23.93
C PRO A 464 26.13 -3.01 23.54
N TYR A 465 27.08 -3.16 24.50
CA TYR A 465 28.35 -3.99 24.44
C TYR A 465 29.15 -3.99 25.79
N LEU A 466 30.14 -4.90 25.93
CA LEU A 466 30.90 -5.33 27.11
C LEU A 466 32.37 -4.83 27.15
N PRO A 467 33.09 -4.95 28.29
CA PRO A 467 34.54 -4.76 28.40
C PRO A 467 35.35 -6.02 28.10
N THR A 468 36.64 -5.87 27.79
CA THR A 468 37.64 -6.95 27.73
C THR A 468 38.26 -7.23 29.09
N ASP A 469 38.83 -8.43 29.27
CA ASP A 469 40.29 -8.58 29.53
C ASP A 469 40.68 -10.07 29.76
N SER A 470 40.94 -10.82 28.69
CA SER A 470 41.92 -11.92 28.65
C SER A 470 42.15 -12.47 27.23
N LEU A 471 43.40 -12.90 27.01
CA LEU A 471 44.03 -13.46 25.79
C LEU A 471 43.39 -14.83 25.38
N VAL A 472 43.45 -15.36 24.14
CA VAL A 472 44.17 -14.96 22.91
C VAL A 472 43.54 -15.59 21.63
N ALA A 473 43.79 -14.97 20.46
CA ALA A 473 43.71 -15.50 19.08
C ALA A 473 42.45 -16.24 18.56
N ALA A 474 41.53 -15.50 17.92
CA ALA A 474 40.93 -15.86 16.62
C ALA A 474 40.28 -14.61 15.96
N ASN A 475 40.13 -14.59 14.64
CA ASN A 475 39.47 -13.50 13.91
C ASN A 475 37.94 -13.55 14.07
N ILE A 476 37.34 -12.48 14.60
CA ILE A 476 36.03 -11.95 14.21
C ILE A 476 35.99 -10.45 14.58
N ASN A 477 35.48 -9.60 13.68
CA ASN A 477 35.41 -8.16 13.89
C ASN A 477 34.02 -7.73 14.40
N GLY A 478 34.01 -6.77 15.33
CA GLY A 478 32.93 -5.78 15.46
C GLY A 478 31.83 -6.08 16.48
N ILE A 479 31.99 -5.56 17.70
CA ILE A 479 30.88 -5.33 18.64
C ILE A 479 31.15 -4.01 19.39
N LYS A 480 30.20 -3.06 19.37
CA LYS A 480 30.28 -1.77 20.08
C LYS A 480 28.89 -1.16 20.35
N SER A 481 28.54 -1.04 21.63
CA SER A 481 27.78 0.06 22.23
C SER A 481 26.31 0.32 21.79
N THR A 482 25.35 0.20 22.71
CA THR A 482 24.54 1.36 23.17
C THR A 482 24.20 1.23 24.67
N ILE A 483 23.69 2.27 25.40
CA ILE A 483 22.71 2.16 26.55
C ILE A 483 21.90 3.50 26.87
N PRO A 484 20.53 3.60 26.85
CA PRO A 484 19.79 4.75 27.49
C PRO A 484 18.53 4.56 28.37
N ALA A 485 17.46 3.88 27.92
CA ALA A 485 16.16 4.00 28.60
C ALA A 485 15.97 3.02 29.77
N PRO A 486 16.22 1.70 29.60
CA PRO A 486 16.08 0.72 30.68
C PRO A 486 17.20 0.83 31.71
N ILE A 487 18.42 1.18 31.29
CA ILE A 487 19.57 1.42 32.20
C ILE A 487 19.29 2.43 33.30
N TYR A 488 18.39 3.38 33.06
CA TYR A 488 18.04 4.31 34.11
C TYR A 488 17.47 3.59 35.35
N ILE A 489 16.99 2.33 35.24
CA ILE A 489 16.68 1.48 36.41
C ILE A 489 17.90 1.29 37.32
N ALA A 490 19.08 0.98 36.76
CA ALA A 490 20.33 0.87 37.50
C ALA A 490 20.77 2.23 38.07
N SER A 491 20.35 3.33 37.45
CA SER A 491 20.57 4.67 38.00
C SER A 491 19.72 4.98 39.25
N VAL A 492 18.57 4.32 39.46
CA VAL A 492 17.61 4.65 40.52
C VAL A 492 18.25 4.72 41.93
N PRO A 493 19.04 3.73 42.40
CA PRO A 493 19.66 3.81 43.73
C PRO A 493 20.62 5.01 43.87
N GLY A 494 21.34 5.36 42.80
CA GLY A 494 22.22 6.53 42.78
C GLY A 494 21.45 7.85 42.76
N VAL A 495 20.31 7.91 42.08
CA VAL A 495 19.41 9.07 42.01
C VAL A 495 18.73 9.31 43.36
N ILE A 496 18.28 8.26 44.06
CA ILE A 496 17.76 8.35 45.43
C ILE A 496 18.78 9.04 46.34
N ARG A 497 20.02 8.53 46.35
CA ARG A 497 21.09 9.01 47.23
C ARG A 497 21.58 10.42 46.88
N ASP A 498 21.74 10.74 45.60
CA ASP A 498 22.36 12.00 45.17
C ASP A 498 21.37 13.19 45.14
N PHE A 499 20.06 12.95 45.24
CA PHE A 499 19.05 14.02 45.24
C PHE A 499 18.09 14.00 46.45
N ASP A 500 18.22 13.03 47.36
CA ASP A 500 17.35 12.81 48.52
C ASP A 500 15.85 12.74 48.15
N VAL A 501 15.53 11.76 47.29
CA VAL A 501 14.17 11.52 46.76
C VAL A 501 13.72 10.08 46.97
N SER A 502 12.42 9.86 47.20
CA SER A 502 11.86 8.51 47.37
C SER A 502 11.98 7.66 46.11
N THR A 503 11.97 6.33 46.26
CA THR A 503 12.09 5.37 45.15
C THR A 503 11.09 5.64 44.02
N THR A 504 9.83 5.92 44.34
CA THR A 504 8.79 6.28 43.37
C THR A 504 9.15 7.52 42.55
N VAL A 505 9.71 8.55 43.20
CA VAL A 505 10.15 9.78 42.52
C VAL A 505 11.40 9.49 41.68
N ALA A 506 12.37 8.75 42.22
CA ALA A 506 13.58 8.36 41.50
C ALA A 506 13.29 7.49 40.25
N VAL A 507 12.20 6.73 40.24
CA VAL A 507 11.74 5.93 39.06
C VAL A 507 11.05 6.79 38.00
N ALA A 508 10.47 7.93 38.35
CA ALA A 508 9.67 8.76 37.44
C ALA A 508 10.37 9.19 36.12
N PRO A 509 11.71 9.39 36.06
CA PRO A 509 12.37 9.67 34.80
C PRO A 509 12.49 8.47 33.82
N ILE A 510 12.01 7.26 34.19
CA ILE A 510 11.66 6.20 33.23
C ILE A 510 10.34 6.55 32.55
N THR A 511 9.28 6.73 33.35
CA THR A 511 7.92 7.12 32.90
C THR A 511 7.95 8.37 32.01
N LEU A 512 8.63 9.43 32.44
CA LEU A 512 8.73 10.68 31.70
C LEU A 512 9.42 10.51 30.33
N TYR A 513 10.46 9.67 30.25
CA TYR A 513 11.11 9.36 28.98
C TYR A 513 10.19 8.54 28.06
N ALA A 514 9.43 7.58 28.60
CA ALA A 514 8.48 6.80 27.84
C ALA A 514 7.27 7.63 27.34
N VAL A 515 6.67 8.48 28.18
CA VAL A 515 5.67 9.47 27.73
C VAL A 515 6.27 10.37 26.64
N GLY A 516 7.52 10.78 26.79
CA GLY A 516 8.27 11.50 25.76
C GLY A 516 8.37 10.74 24.44
N LEU A 517 8.74 9.45 24.46
CA LEU A 517 8.77 8.60 23.26
C LEU A 517 7.38 8.48 22.61
N GLY A 518 6.32 8.36 23.41
CA GLY A 518 4.93 8.25 22.92
C GLY A 518 4.44 9.54 22.25
N VAL A 519 4.53 10.68 22.92
CA VAL A 519 4.15 11.99 22.35
C VAL A 519 5.06 12.34 21.16
N GLY A 520 6.36 12.08 21.30
CA GLY A 520 7.34 12.27 20.24
C GLY A 520 7.06 11.42 19.00
N ALA A 521 6.49 10.22 19.13
CA ALA A 521 6.15 9.35 18.00
C ALA A 521 5.22 10.05 16.99
N LEU A 522 4.16 10.70 17.48
CA LEU A 522 3.21 11.45 16.65
C LEU A 522 3.90 12.65 15.99
N ILE A 523 4.60 13.47 16.79
CA ILE A 523 5.32 14.66 16.32
C ILE A 523 6.35 14.29 15.26
N SER A 524 7.09 13.20 15.45
CA SER A 524 8.19 12.78 14.59
C SER A 524 7.70 12.23 13.25
N THR A 525 6.66 11.40 13.24
CA THR A 525 6.08 10.88 12.00
C THR A 525 5.47 12.01 11.19
N ALA A 526 4.69 12.92 11.82
CA ALA A 526 4.17 14.11 11.16
C ALA A 526 5.29 15.05 10.65
N SER A 527 6.37 15.23 11.42
CA SER A 527 7.54 15.99 10.99
C SER A 527 8.24 15.36 9.78
N ALA A 528 8.20 14.02 9.64
CA ALA A 528 8.80 13.32 8.50
C ALA A 528 7.96 13.47 7.22
N GLU A 529 6.62 13.45 7.32
CA GLU A 529 5.72 13.77 6.20
C GLU A 529 5.94 15.20 5.67
N VAL A 530 6.32 16.15 6.54
CA VAL A 530 6.57 17.55 6.15
C VAL A 530 8.01 17.82 5.73
N LEU A 531 9.02 17.36 6.47
CA LEU A 531 10.42 17.77 6.33
C LEU A 531 11.34 16.71 5.70
N GLY A 532 10.83 15.50 5.46
CA GLY A 532 11.64 14.32 5.12
C GLY A 532 12.35 13.69 6.32
N ARG A 533 12.71 12.41 6.18
CA ARG A 533 13.21 11.59 7.29
C ARG A 533 14.58 12.05 7.78
N THR A 534 15.45 12.47 6.86
CA THR A 534 16.84 12.81 7.18
C THR A 534 16.96 14.20 7.82
N ILE A 535 16.04 15.13 7.58
CA ILE A 535 15.98 16.38 8.36
C ILE A 535 15.53 16.11 9.80
N VAL A 536 14.54 15.23 10.02
CA VAL A 536 14.10 14.89 11.38
C VAL A 536 15.26 14.29 12.19
N TYR A 537 15.94 13.27 11.69
CA TYR A 537 17.12 12.72 12.41
C TYR A 537 18.18 13.79 12.74
N ARG A 538 18.55 14.64 11.77
CA ARG A 538 19.59 15.66 11.96
C ARG A 538 19.20 16.81 12.90
N THR A 539 17.91 17.03 13.12
CA THR A 539 17.40 18.09 14.03
C THR A 539 17.06 17.56 15.42
N THR A 540 16.56 16.33 15.54
CA THR A 540 16.20 15.75 16.84
C THR A 540 17.36 15.05 17.54
N LEU A 541 18.26 14.34 16.84
CA LEU A 541 19.38 13.65 17.47
C LEU A 541 20.31 14.59 18.26
N PRO A 542 20.64 15.82 17.82
CA PRO A 542 21.37 16.80 18.63
C PRO A 542 20.62 17.21 19.89
N LEU A 543 19.30 17.34 19.82
CA LEU A 543 18.46 17.72 20.98
C LEU A 543 18.35 16.55 21.97
N ALA A 544 18.12 15.33 21.49
CA ALA A 544 18.14 14.12 22.32
C ALA A 544 19.48 13.93 23.02
N LEU A 545 20.59 14.16 22.30
CA LEU A 545 21.95 14.18 22.84
C LEU A 545 22.16 15.27 23.89
N ALA A 546 21.75 16.51 23.60
CA ALA A 546 21.87 17.63 24.53
C ALA A 546 21.07 17.41 25.82
N PHE A 547 19.80 17.01 25.73
CA PHE A 547 18.98 16.72 26.92
C PHE A 547 19.46 15.48 27.68
N THR A 548 20.03 14.49 26.99
CA THR A 548 20.75 13.38 27.65
C THR A 548 21.95 13.89 28.47
N ILE A 549 22.79 14.74 27.88
CA ILE A 549 23.95 15.34 28.55
C ILE A 549 23.51 16.18 29.75
N VAL A 550 22.44 16.97 29.63
CA VAL A 550 21.83 17.72 30.75
C VAL A 550 21.34 16.77 31.85
N GLY A 551 20.73 15.64 31.50
CA GLY A 551 20.33 14.60 32.47
C GLY A 551 21.52 14.00 33.22
N GLY A 552 22.59 13.64 32.51
CA GLY A 552 23.83 13.14 33.12
C GLY A 552 24.57 14.17 33.98
N SER A 553 24.44 15.45 33.62
CA SER A 553 25.02 16.59 34.34
C SER A 553 24.15 17.11 35.49
N ALA A 554 22.96 16.53 35.71
CA ALA A 554 21.98 17.12 36.61
C ALA A 554 22.46 17.18 38.08
N THR A 555 22.32 18.36 38.67
CA THR A 555 22.52 18.68 40.09
C THR A 555 21.21 18.91 40.84
N GLN A 556 20.06 18.83 40.16
CA GLN A 556 18.72 18.89 40.74
C GLN A 556 17.81 17.86 40.07
N PHE A 557 17.00 17.15 40.86
CA PHE A 557 16.05 16.16 40.32
C PHE A 557 15.05 16.76 39.32
N ARG A 558 14.62 18.02 39.51
CA ARG A 558 13.71 18.71 38.57
C ARG A 558 14.33 18.85 37.17
N VAL A 559 15.62 19.17 37.09
CA VAL A 559 16.36 19.25 35.83
C VAL A 559 16.48 17.88 35.18
N LEU A 560 16.79 16.83 35.96
CA LEU A 560 16.84 15.44 35.50
C LEU A 560 15.49 14.98 34.90
N ALA A 561 14.38 15.28 35.58
CA ALA A 561 13.03 14.93 35.14
C ALA A 561 12.63 15.63 33.82
N VAL A 562 12.84 16.94 33.72
CA VAL A 562 12.54 17.73 32.50
C VAL A 562 13.44 17.30 31.35
N ALA A 563 14.74 17.11 31.61
CA ALA A 563 15.67 16.62 30.60
C ALA A 563 15.30 15.22 30.08
N ARG A 564 14.74 14.35 30.92
CA ARG A 564 14.32 13.00 30.50
C ARG A 564 13.05 12.97 29.65
N ILE A 565 12.04 13.79 29.91
CA ILE A 565 10.89 13.86 28.97
C ILE A 565 11.30 14.46 27.61
N LEU A 566 12.12 15.52 27.61
CA LEU A 566 12.61 16.15 26.38
C LEU A 566 13.52 15.20 25.58
N ALA A 567 14.44 14.50 26.25
CA ALA A 567 15.27 13.47 25.61
C ALA A 567 14.42 12.32 25.03
N GLY A 568 13.29 11.97 25.65
CA GLY A 568 12.34 11.00 25.09
C GLY A 568 11.66 11.52 23.82
N ILE A 569 11.13 12.74 23.84
CA ILE A 569 10.48 13.38 22.67
C ILE A 569 11.44 13.37 21.46
N PHE A 570 12.67 13.86 21.64
CA PHE A 570 13.63 13.97 20.55
C PHE A 570 14.31 12.65 20.17
N ALA A 571 14.27 11.60 21.00
CA ALA A 571 14.75 10.27 20.65
C ALA A 571 13.73 9.41 19.88
N SER A 572 12.43 9.77 19.89
CA SER A 572 11.38 8.98 19.23
C SER A 572 11.58 8.68 17.72
N PRO A 573 12.22 9.53 16.88
CA PRO A 573 12.58 9.21 15.49
C PRO A 573 13.37 7.92 15.30
N CYS A 574 14.20 7.58 16.28
CA CYS A 574 14.97 6.33 16.28
C CYS A 574 14.07 5.09 16.19
N ILE A 575 12.88 5.15 16.78
CA ILE A 575 11.94 4.03 16.90
C ILE A 575 10.92 4.06 15.75
N THR A 576 10.39 5.23 15.39
CA THR A 576 9.24 5.33 14.47
C THR A 576 9.63 5.45 13.00
N ILE A 577 10.68 6.22 12.67
CA ILE A 577 10.97 6.59 11.29
C ILE A 577 11.75 5.48 10.55
N GLY A 578 12.48 4.62 11.27
CA GLY A 578 13.39 3.65 10.68
C GLY A 578 12.72 2.56 9.83
N VAL A 579 11.53 2.08 10.20
CA VAL A 579 10.75 1.16 9.33
C VAL A 579 10.40 1.84 8.00
N GLY A 580 10.05 3.12 8.05
CA GLY A 580 9.82 3.94 6.86
C GLY A 580 11.05 4.03 5.97
N VAL A 581 12.23 4.35 6.55
CA VAL A 581 13.53 4.40 5.84
C VAL A 581 13.82 3.10 5.09
N LEU A 582 13.55 1.96 5.74
CA LEU A 582 13.82 0.63 5.18
C LEU A 582 12.89 0.30 4.00
N ASN A 583 11.62 0.70 4.08
CA ASN A 583 10.62 0.51 3.02
C ASN A 583 10.82 1.48 1.82
N ASP A 584 11.55 2.59 1.99
CA ASP A 584 11.95 3.44 0.86
C ASP A 584 13.06 2.79 0.02
N ILE A 585 14.07 2.21 0.68
CA ILE A 585 15.27 1.71 0.01
C ILE A 585 15.12 0.27 -0.51
N TRP A 586 14.23 -0.53 0.06
CA TRP A 586 13.96 -1.89 -0.35
C TRP A 586 12.48 -2.12 -0.60
N ASP A 587 12.14 -2.90 -1.63
CA ASP A 587 10.81 -3.47 -1.72
C ASP A 587 10.73 -4.76 -0.88
N THR A 588 10.19 -4.65 0.32
CA THR A 588 10.15 -5.75 1.30
C THR A 588 9.25 -6.92 0.90
N SER A 589 8.46 -6.79 -0.18
CA SER A 589 7.66 -7.87 -0.78
C SER A 589 8.44 -8.73 -1.79
N LEU A 590 9.52 -8.18 -2.36
CA LEU A 590 10.35 -8.82 -3.39
C LEU A 590 11.77 -9.13 -2.89
N GLU A 591 12.39 -8.18 -2.18
CA GLU A 591 13.78 -8.25 -1.73
C GLU A 591 13.87 -8.87 -0.32
N LYS A 592 14.13 -10.19 -0.23
CA LYS A 592 14.33 -10.92 1.05
C LYS A 592 15.33 -10.24 2.01
N THR A 593 16.33 -9.55 1.45
CA THR A 593 17.30 -8.73 2.20
C THR A 593 16.63 -7.56 2.93
N GLY A 594 15.70 -6.87 2.28
CA GLY A 594 14.91 -5.80 2.89
C GLY A 594 14.02 -6.32 4.02
N THR A 595 13.36 -7.46 3.81
CA THR A 595 12.57 -8.15 4.85
C THR A 595 13.43 -8.46 6.08
N LEU A 596 14.66 -8.97 5.88
CA LEU A 596 15.61 -9.25 6.96
C LEU A 596 16.01 -7.99 7.74
N PHE A 597 16.28 -6.86 7.07
CA PHE A 597 16.59 -5.60 7.74
C PHE A 597 15.38 -5.00 8.48
N ALA A 598 14.17 -5.10 7.92
CA ALA A 598 12.94 -4.63 8.57
C ALA A 598 12.61 -5.43 9.85
N VAL A 599 12.67 -6.77 9.79
CA VAL A 599 12.51 -7.63 10.97
C VAL A 599 13.66 -7.39 11.97
N GLY A 600 14.89 -7.29 11.48
CA GLY A 600 16.07 -6.97 12.28
C GLY A 600 15.95 -5.65 13.06
N PHE A 601 15.38 -4.61 12.46
CA PHE A 601 15.13 -3.32 13.10
C PHE A 601 14.20 -3.45 14.31
N VAL A 602 13.09 -4.17 14.19
CA VAL A 602 12.15 -4.39 15.29
C VAL A 602 12.77 -5.28 16.38
N LEU A 603 13.47 -6.35 16.00
CA LEU A 603 14.20 -7.21 16.94
C LEU A 603 15.30 -6.45 17.70
N PHE A 604 16.01 -5.55 17.04
CA PHE A 604 17.02 -4.69 17.67
C PHE A 604 16.39 -3.80 18.74
N ILE A 605 15.25 -3.16 18.48
CA ILE A 605 14.51 -2.39 19.50
C ILE A 605 14.15 -3.30 20.69
N ILE A 606 13.65 -4.51 20.44
CA ILE A 606 13.20 -5.43 21.49
C ILE A 606 14.36 -5.93 22.35
N TRP A 607 15.40 -6.53 21.77
CA TRP A 607 16.57 -7.01 22.50
C TRP A 607 17.24 -5.90 23.29
N ALA A 608 17.27 -4.70 22.71
CA ALA A 608 17.90 -3.58 23.34
C ALA A 608 17.11 -3.06 24.56
N THR A 609 15.78 -3.23 24.61
CA THR A 609 15.00 -3.00 25.84
C THR A 609 15.37 -4.00 26.95
N GLN A 610 15.65 -5.26 26.60
CA GLN A 610 15.95 -6.35 27.54
C GLN A 610 17.40 -6.38 28.03
N MET A 611 18.36 -6.04 27.18
CA MET A 611 19.78 -5.97 27.55
C MET A 611 20.15 -4.63 28.21
N GLY A 612 19.25 -3.64 28.19
CA GLY A 612 19.39 -2.33 28.85
C GLY A 612 19.73 -2.41 30.35
N PRO A 613 19.02 -3.21 31.17
CA PRO A 613 19.37 -3.41 32.58
C PRO A 613 20.67 -4.21 32.75
N MET A 614 20.93 -5.22 31.91
CA MET A 614 22.14 -6.06 31.99
C MET A 614 23.42 -5.23 31.99
N ILE A 615 23.52 -4.31 31.02
CA ILE A 615 24.71 -3.46 30.85
C ILE A 615 24.60 -2.20 31.73
N GLY A 616 23.37 -1.80 32.06
CA GLY A 616 23.12 -0.74 33.03
C GLY A 616 23.73 -1.02 34.39
N GLU A 617 23.42 -2.16 34.97
CA GLU A 617 23.94 -2.52 36.28
C GLU A 617 25.47 -2.69 36.27
N ALA A 618 26.03 -3.28 35.21
CA ALA A 618 27.48 -3.40 35.03
C ALA A 618 28.18 -2.03 35.00
N VAL A 619 27.65 -1.08 34.22
CA VAL A 619 28.26 0.26 34.04
C VAL A 619 28.04 1.15 35.26
N VAL A 620 26.86 1.11 35.87
CA VAL A 620 26.56 1.89 37.06
C VAL A 620 27.34 1.38 38.28
N GLN A 621 27.51 0.05 38.43
CA GLN A 621 28.38 -0.51 39.47
C GLN A 621 29.85 -0.10 39.27
N ALA A 622 30.35 -0.12 38.03
CA ALA A 622 31.76 0.17 37.74
C ALA A 622 32.12 1.67 37.71
N ARG A 623 31.17 2.57 37.39
CA ARG A 623 31.45 4.00 37.12
C ARG A 623 30.43 4.99 37.73
N GLY A 624 29.39 4.51 38.42
CA GLY A 624 28.36 5.33 39.06
C GLY A 624 27.23 5.76 38.12
N TRP A 625 26.08 6.15 38.70
CA TRP A 625 24.80 6.23 37.97
C TRP A 625 24.79 7.20 36.78
N ARG A 626 25.57 8.29 36.82
CA ARG A 626 25.67 9.29 35.74
C ARG A 626 26.28 8.70 34.45
N TRP A 627 27.07 7.63 34.55
CA TRP A 627 27.60 6.94 33.36
C TRP A 627 26.53 6.26 32.51
N ALA A 628 25.31 6.11 33.02
CA ALA A 628 24.18 5.76 32.16
C ALA A 628 23.99 6.78 31.02
N PHE A 629 23.94 8.06 31.38
CA PHE A 629 23.73 9.18 30.46
C PHE A 629 24.95 9.43 29.59
N TRP A 630 26.17 9.27 30.12
CA TRP A 630 27.37 9.39 29.32
C TRP A 630 27.46 8.31 28.25
N LEU A 631 27.06 7.08 28.61
CA LEU A 631 27.05 6.00 27.64
C LEU A 631 25.91 6.21 26.63
N THR A 632 24.71 6.66 27.03
CA THR A 632 23.68 7.13 26.08
C THR A 632 24.21 8.16 25.07
N ALA A 633 24.90 9.19 25.57
CA ALA A 633 25.38 10.31 24.77
C ALA A 633 26.36 9.86 23.68
N ILE A 634 27.16 8.81 23.94
CA ILE A 634 28.08 8.24 22.93
C ILE A 634 27.32 7.70 21.71
N PHE A 635 26.09 7.17 21.87
CA PHE A 635 25.35 6.52 20.77
C PHE A 635 24.33 7.41 20.10
N LEU A 636 23.72 8.34 20.85
CA LEU A 636 23.08 9.48 20.21
C LEU A 636 24.11 10.29 19.41
N GLY A 637 25.37 10.37 19.87
CA GLY A 637 26.50 10.90 19.10
C GLY A 637 26.86 10.06 17.86
N ALA A 638 26.97 8.74 17.96
CA ALA A 638 27.28 7.86 16.82
C ALA A 638 26.16 7.81 15.76
N SER A 639 24.90 7.77 16.22
CA SER A 639 23.70 7.92 15.37
C SER A 639 23.68 9.30 14.71
N LEU A 640 23.95 10.38 15.45
CA LEU A 640 24.06 11.74 14.90
C LEU A 640 25.14 11.83 13.81
N LEU A 641 26.35 11.33 14.06
CA LEU A 641 27.44 11.31 13.08
C LEU A 641 27.06 10.55 11.81
N THR A 642 26.39 9.39 11.94
CA THR A 642 25.91 8.63 10.78
C THR A 642 24.70 9.28 10.09
N SER A 643 23.88 10.06 10.79
CA SER A 643 22.74 10.80 10.20
C SER A 643 23.18 11.86 9.18
N PHE A 644 24.38 12.41 9.31
CA PHE A 644 24.97 13.33 8.33
C PHE A 644 25.48 12.61 7.07
N LEU A 645 25.77 11.30 7.16
CA LEU A 645 26.31 10.48 6.07
C LEU A 645 25.22 9.81 5.22
N ILE A 646 24.02 9.60 5.76
CA ILE A 646 22.88 9.12 4.96
C ILE A 646 22.31 10.23 4.05
N PRO A 647 21.81 9.90 2.84
CA PRO A 647 21.02 10.82 2.03
C PRO A 647 19.61 11.01 2.62
N GLU A 648 18.79 11.85 1.97
CA GLU A 648 17.33 11.79 2.17
C GLU A 648 16.76 10.50 1.58
N THR A 649 15.67 10.01 2.15
CA THR A 649 14.97 8.77 1.74
C THR A 649 13.48 8.97 1.47
N TYR A 650 12.88 10.07 1.93
CA TYR A 650 11.47 10.36 1.63
C TYR A 650 11.27 10.90 0.21
N LYS A 651 10.71 10.08 -0.69
CA LYS A 651 10.41 10.44 -2.10
C LYS A 651 9.79 11.85 -2.24
N PRO A 652 8.68 12.20 -1.58
CA PRO A 652 8.07 13.54 -1.71
C PRO A 652 9.01 14.70 -1.36
N GLU A 653 9.87 14.56 -0.35
CA GLU A 653 10.79 15.64 0.04
C GLU A 653 12.02 15.73 -0.87
N ILE A 654 12.51 14.61 -1.41
CA ILE A 654 13.60 14.65 -2.42
C ILE A 654 13.11 15.42 -3.65
N LEU A 655 11.88 15.13 -4.07
CA LEU A 655 11.22 15.78 -5.21
C LEU A 655 10.90 17.25 -4.91
N ARG A 656 10.41 17.59 -3.72
CA ARG A 656 10.22 18.99 -3.26
C ARG A 656 11.54 19.78 -3.25
N LYS A 657 12.63 19.21 -2.69
CA LYS A 657 13.98 19.82 -2.71
C LYS A 657 14.46 20.05 -4.14
N ARG A 658 14.24 19.08 -5.04
CA ARG A 658 14.64 19.16 -6.45
C ARG A 658 13.82 20.22 -7.20
N ALA A 659 12.50 20.26 -7.08
CA ALA A 659 11.66 21.29 -7.71
C ALA A 659 12.05 22.71 -7.27
N LYS A 660 12.37 22.90 -5.97
CA LYS A 660 12.91 24.16 -5.46
C LYS A 660 14.27 24.54 -6.07
N LYS A 661 15.18 23.57 -6.27
CA LYS A 661 16.48 23.77 -6.95
C LYS A 661 16.30 24.11 -8.44
N LEU A 662 15.22 23.63 -9.05
CA LEU A 662 14.82 23.91 -10.43
C LEU A 662 14.02 25.22 -10.59
N ALA A 663 13.74 25.92 -9.48
CA ALA A 663 12.94 27.15 -9.41
C ALA A 663 11.50 27.02 -9.96
N LEU A 664 10.88 25.84 -9.81
CA LEU A 664 9.51 25.61 -10.27
C LEU A 664 8.48 26.15 -9.27
N SER A 665 7.38 26.69 -9.81
CA SER A 665 6.14 26.83 -9.06
C SER A 665 5.55 25.44 -8.80
N ILE A 666 5.54 25.05 -7.53
CA ILE A 666 4.76 23.96 -6.95
C ILE A 666 3.90 24.56 -5.84
N PRO A 667 2.76 23.95 -5.47
CA PRO A 667 1.93 24.50 -4.42
C PRO A 667 2.72 24.47 -3.14
N LEU A 668 2.81 25.63 -2.48
CA LEU A 668 3.16 25.70 -1.07
C LEU A 668 1.96 25.19 -0.27
N GLN A 669 1.72 23.87 -0.35
CA GLN A 669 0.89 23.17 0.62
C GLN A 669 1.39 23.55 2.01
N ASP A 670 0.50 24.08 2.85
CA ASP A 670 0.89 24.57 4.16
C ASP A 670 1.42 23.41 5.01
N GLY A 671 2.73 23.46 5.28
CA GLY A 671 3.42 22.47 6.12
C GLY A 671 2.86 22.42 7.54
N PHE A 672 2.24 23.49 8.04
CA PHE A 672 1.54 23.46 9.32
C PHE A 672 0.24 22.65 9.23
N THR A 673 -0.59 22.89 8.21
CA THR A 673 -1.79 22.09 7.92
C THR A 673 -1.46 20.61 7.70
N ILE A 674 -0.42 20.27 6.91
CA ILE A 674 0.03 18.87 6.75
C ILE A 674 0.43 18.29 8.11
N PHE A 675 1.22 19.02 8.91
CA PHE A 675 1.67 18.56 10.23
C PHE A 675 0.50 18.30 11.20
N ILE A 676 -0.48 19.21 11.25
CA ILE A 676 -1.68 19.06 12.09
C ILE A 676 -2.53 17.88 11.63
N VAL A 677 -2.75 17.71 10.31
CA VAL A 677 -3.46 16.55 9.76
C VAL A 677 -2.72 15.24 10.05
N ALA A 678 -1.39 15.21 9.92
CA ALA A 678 -0.58 14.02 10.18
C ALA A 678 -0.48 13.65 11.68
N ILE A 679 -0.67 14.60 12.60
CA ILE A 679 -0.88 14.31 14.04
C ILE A 679 -2.33 13.86 14.31
N GLY A 680 -3.30 14.47 13.63
CA GLY A 680 -4.72 14.11 13.77
C GLY A 680 -5.04 12.71 13.25
N ARG A 681 -4.44 12.28 12.13
CA ARG A 681 -4.74 11.03 11.43
C ARG A 681 -4.57 9.79 12.33
N PRO A 682 -3.43 9.56 13.04
CA PRO A 682 -3.30 8.46 14.00
C PRO A 682 -4.31 8.52 15.17
N LEU A 683 -4.63 9.71 15.66
CA LEU A 683 -5.56 9.89 16.79
C LEU A 683 -7.02 9.63 16.38
N HIS A 684 -7.39 10.02 15.17
CA HIS A 684 -8.68 9.68 14.55
C HIS A 684 -8.78 8.18 14.33
N MET A 685 -7.77 7.55 13.71
CA MET A 685 -7.75 6.10 13.49
C MET A 685 -7.86 5.29 14.79
N LEU A 686 -7.26 5.77 15.89
CA LEU A 686 -7.41 5.15 17.21
C LEU A 686 -8.83 5.28 17.81
N ALA A 687 -9.68 6.15 17.26
CA ALA A 687 -11.08 6.33 17.67
C ALA A 687 -12.09 5.71 16.70
N THR A 688 -11.76 5.58 15.40
CA THR A 688 -12.65 5.02 14.37
C THR A 688 -12.36 3.58 14.01
N GLU A 689 -11.09 3.15 14.01
CA GLU A 689 -10.73 1.84 13.48
C GLU A 689 -10.85 0.73 14.55
N PRO A 690 -11.73 -0.27 14.38
CA PRO A 690 -12.01 -1.26 15.43
C PRO A 690 -10.82 -2.18 15.74
N ILE A 691 -9.88 -2.34 14.82
CA ILE A 691 -8.68 -3.18 14.98
C ILE A 691 -7.53 -2.41 15.65
N LEU A 692 -7.33 -1.12 15.33
CA LEU A 692 -6.12 -0.40 15.72
C LEU A 692 -6.02 -0.19 17.24
N LEU A 693 -7.11 0.21 17.90
CA LEU A 693 -7.07 0.47 19.34
C LEU A 693 -6.86 -0.80 20.18
N PRO A 694 -7.57 -1.93 19.97
CA PRO A 694 -7.31 -3.15 20.75
C PRO A 694 -5.94 -3.75 20.41
N ALA A 695 -5.45 -3.67 19.17
CA ALA A 695 -4.09 -4.06 18.81
C ALA A 695 -3.04 -3.23 19.59
N ALA A 696 -3.25 -1.92 19.67
CA ALA A 696 -2.40 -1.01 20.41
C ALA A 696 -2.45 -1.23 21.93
N ILE A 697 -3.60 -1.63 22.48
CA ILE A 697 -3.75 -2.02 23.89
C ILE A 697 -2.98 -3.32 24.18
N VAL A 698 -3.04 -4.33 23.29
CA VAL A 698 -2.26 -5.57 23.47
C VAL A 698 -0.76 -5.27 23.48
N THR A 699 -0.23 -4.50 22.53
CA THR A 699 1.20 -4.14 22.57
C THR A 699 1.54 -3.24 23.76
N ALA A 700 0.62 -2.36 24.21
CA ALA A 700 0.79 -1.57 25.42
C ALA A 700 0.92 -2.42 26.68
N ILE A 701 0.02 -3.38 26.90
CA ILE A 701 0.07 -4.27 28.07
C ILE A 701 1.34 -5.12 28.05
N PHE A 702 1.79 -5.59 26.90
CA PHE A 702 3.08 -6.29 26.78
C PHE A 702 4.26 -5.37 27.15
N GLN A 703 4.29 -4.13 26.65
CA GLN A 703 5.32 -3.15 27.01
C GLN A 703 5.29 -2.80 28.51
N ALA A 704 4.09 -2.71 29.09
CA ALA A 704 3.83 -2.44 30.49
C ALA A 704 4.33 -3.55 31.41
N CYS A 705 4.15 -4.82 31.01
CA CYS A 705 4.70 -5.98 31.72
C CYS A 705 6.22 -5.91 31.79
N LEU A 706 6.91 -5.57 30.69
CA LEU A 706 8.37 -5.43 30.69
C LEU A 706 8.82 -4.27 31.60
N PHE A 707 8.09 -3.15 31.59
CA PHE A 707 8.37 -2.00 32.44
C PHE A 707 8.15 -2.30 33.94
N PHE A 708 7.12 -3.06 34.28
CA PHE A 708 6.91 -3.60 35.63
C PHE A 708 8.09 -4.52 36.02
N PHE A 709 8.51 -5.41 35.11
CA PHE A 709 9.61 -6.35 35.36
C PHE A 709 10.95 -5.66 35.61
N TYR A 710 11.23 -4.48 35.03
CA TYR A 710 12.42 -3.68 35.40
C TYR A 710 12.51 -3.40 36.91
N VAL A 711 11.40 -3.02 37.54
CA VAL A 711 11.35 -2.74 38.99
C VAL A 711 11.20 -4.05 39.79
N ALA A 712 10.36 -4.97 39.33
CA ALA A 712 10.07 -6.22 40.04
C ALA A 712 11.31 -7.13 40.16
N TYR A 713 12.18 -7.21 39.14
CA TYR A 713 13.41 -7.99 39.22
C TYR A 713 14.41 -7.42 40.23
N ALA A 714 14.49 -6.09 40.38
CA ALA A 714 15.29 -5.48 41.44
C ALA A 714 14.77 -5.88 42.82
N LEU A 715 13.46 -5.72 43.07
CA LEU A 715 12.85 -6.09 44.34
C LEU A 715 12.99 -7.58 44.66
N VAL A 716 12.74 -8.48 43.71
CA VAL A 716 12.86 -9.93 43.92
C VAL A 716 14.31 -10.36 44.13
N PHE A 717 15.21 -10.05 43.19
CA PHE A 717 16.55 -10.63 43.24
C PHE A 717 17.47 -9.93 44.25
N GLN A 718 17.33 -8.61 44.49
CA GLN A 718 18.14 -7.92 45.51
C GLN A 718 17.65 -8.22 46.95
N GLU A 719 16.35 -8.37 47.18
CA GLU A 719 15.82 -8.47 48.56
C GLU A 719 15.51 -9.90 49.01
N ILE A 720 15.03 -10.78 48.12
CA ILE A 720 14.77 -12.20 48.45
C ILE A 720 16.05 -13.02 48.26
N TYR A 721 16.72 -12.86 47.11
CA TYR A 721 17.90 -13.66 46.75
C TYR A 721 19.25 -13.01 47.07
N LEU A 722 19.24 -11.80 47.64
CA LEU A 722 20.44 -11.06 48.07
C LEU A 722 21.49 -10.85 46.96
N PHE A 723 21.05 -10.76 45.70
CA PHE A 723 21.91 -10.56 44.54
C PHE A 723 22.47 -9.14 44.49
N THR A 724 23.74 -9.03 44.09
CA THR A 724 24.34 -7.74 43.72
C THR A 724 23.60 -7.14 42.52
N PRO A 725 23.63 -5.80 42.32
CA PRO A 725 22.93 -5.17 41.21
C PRO A 725 23.34 -5.74 39.84
N TYR A 726 24.62 -6.05 39.64
CA TYR A 726 25.11 -6.74 38.43
C TYR A 726 24.47 -8.12 38.21
N GLN A 727 24.34 -8.95 39.25
CA GLN A 727 23.66 -10.25 39.13
C GLN A 727 22.17 -10.09 38.79
N VAL A 728 21.51 -9.04 39.29
CA VAL A 728 20.13 -8.69 38.90
C VAL A 728 20.06 -8.20 37.46
N GLY A 729 21.03 -7.42 37.00
CA GLY A 729 21.18 -7.10 35.57
C GLY A 729 21.25 -8.37 34.72
N MET A 730 22.07 -9.35 35.12
CA MET A 730 22.19 -10.64 34.43
C MET A 730 20.91 -11.50 34.48
N CYS A 731 19.99 -11.27 35.42
CA CYS A 731 18.69 -11.95 35.47
C CYS A 731 17.77 -11.60 34.28
N PHE A 732 18.06 -10.54 33.52
CA PHE A 732 17.39 -10.26 32.24
C PHE A 732 17.91 -11.10 31.06
N GLY A 733 19.04 -11.81 31.21
CA GLY A 733 19.61 -12.67 30.18
C GLY A 733 18.64 -13.72 29.61
N PRO A 734 17.85 -14.44 30.45
CA PRO A 734 16.78 -15.30 29.98
C PRO A 734 15.73 -14.64 29.07
N LEU A 735 15.39 -13.36 29.25
CA LEU A 735 14.47 -12.65 28.34
C LEU A 735 15.10 -12.50 26.94
N LEU A 736 16.41 -12.23 26.87
CA LEU A 736 17.14 -12.21 25.61
C LEU A 736 17.18 -13.59 24.95
N ILE A 737 17.45 -14.66 25.72
CA ILE A 737 17.46 -16.04 25.23
C ILE A 737 16.09 -16.41 24.63
N GLY A 738 15.00 -16.14 25.36
CA GLY A 738 13.64 -16.32 24.85
C GLY A 738 13.36 -15.56 23.55
N SER A 739 13.84 -14.32 23.49
CA SER A 739 13.68 -13.44 22.33
C SER A 739 14.52 -13.84 21.11
N ILE A 740 15.59 -14.61 21.31
CA ILE A 740 16.35 -15.25 20.23
C ILE A 740 15.61 -16.53 19.77
N LEU A 741 15.08 -17.32 20.71
CA LEU A 741 14.26 -18.52 20.41
C LEU A 741 12.95 -18.18 19.68
N ALA A 742 12.46 -16.94 19.77
CA ALA A 742 11.32 -16.47 18.98
C ALA A 742 11.58 -16.49 17.46
N ILE A 743 12.82 -16.24 17.00
CA ILE A 743 13.14 -16.20 15.56
C ILE A 743 12.81 -17.53 14.85
N PRO A 744 13.31 -18.71 15.28
CA PRO A 744 12.94 -19.97 14.63
C PRO A 744 11.46 -20.32 14.80
N VAL A 745 10.78 -19.87 15.86
CA VAL A 745 9.33 -20.06 16.02
C VAL A 745 8.55 -19.22 14.99
N ILE A 746 8.93 -17.96 14.79
CA ILE A 746 8.35 -17.09 13.76
C ILE A 746 8.63 -17.65 12.35
N GLY A 747 9.86 -18.09 12.08
CA GLY A 747 10.21 -18.74 10.82
C GLY A 747 9.49 -20.08 10.59
N LEU A 748 9.15 -20.81 11.66
CA LEU A 748 8.34 -22.03 11.58
C LEU A 748 6.89 -21.69 11.23
N PHE A 749 6.27 -20.69 11.87
CA PHE A 749 4.92 -20.24 11.50
C PHE A 749 4.90 -19.65 10.08
N ASP A 750 5.87 -18.81 9.72
CA ASP A 750 5.99 -18.28 8.35
C ASP A 750 6.03 -19.44 7.34
N LYS A 751 6.87 -20.46 7.56
CA LYS A 751 6.91 -21.64 6.69
C LYS A 751 5.65 -22.50 6.71
N LEU A 752 4.97 -22.65 7.86
CA LEU A 752 3.84 -23.59 8.00
C LEU A 752 2.48 -22.98 7.65
N THR A 753 2.29 -21.67 7.82
CA THR A 753 1.02 -20.98 7.58
C THR A 753 1.15 -19.92 6.50
N TYR A 754 2.04 -18.94 6.63
CA TYR A 754 2.08 -17.77 5.74
C TYR A 754 2.61 -18.11 4.34
N GLN A 755 3.72 -18.84 4.22
CA GLN A 755 4.31 -19.28 2.95
C GLN A 755 3.39 -20.27 2.22
N LYS A 756 2.73 -21.18 2.95
CA LYS A 756 1.74 -22.10 2.34
C LYS A 756 0.50 -21.36 1.85
N ALA A 757 -0.11 -20.53 2.69
CA ALA A 757 -1.23 -19.68 2.29
C ALA A 757 -0.83 -18.75 1.12
N ARG A 758 0.45 -18.36 1.01
CA ARG A 758 0.98 -17.63 -0.14
C ARG A 758 1.16 -18.49 -1.39
N GLU A 759 1.61 -19.73 -1.28
CA GLU A 759 1.71 -20.67 -2.40
C GLU A 759 0.30 -21.06 -2.91
N GLU A 760 -0.62 -21.35 -2.01
CA GLU A 760 -2.04 -21.62 -2.26
C GLU A 760 -2.74 -20.40 -2.88
N ALA A 761 -2.59 -19.21 -2.29
CA ALA A 761 -3.19 -17.98 -2.83
C ALA A 761 -2.59 -17.57 -4.18
N ILE A 762 -1.29 -17.81 -4.43
CA ILE A 762 -0.68 -17.61 -5.76
C ILE A 762 -1.28 -18.57 -6.79
N GLN A 763 -1.54 -19.83 -6.44
CA GLN A 763 -2.19 -20.78 -7.36
C GLN A 763 -3.68 -20.48 -7.60
N VAL A 764 -4.36 -19.79 -6.67
CA VAL A 764 -5.79 -19.43 -6.76
C VAL A 764 -6.02 -17.95 -7.11
N GLY A 765 -4.96 -17.20 -7.43
CA GLY A 765 -5.06 -15.79 -7.85
C GLY A 765 -5.55 -14.82 -6.76
N ARG A 766 -5.32 -15.15 -5.48
CA ARG A 766 -5.74 -14.38 -4.30
C ARG A 766 -4.55 -13.70 -3.61
N THR A 767 -4.84 -12.70 -2.81
CA THR A 767 -3.89 -12.16 -1.82
C THR A 767 -3.89 -13.03 -0.56
N VAL A 768 -2.82 -12.96 0.24
CA VAL A 768 -2.76 -13.65 1.53
C VAL A 768 -3.47 -12.81 2.58
N GLU A 769 -4.49 -13.39 3.21
CA GLU A 769 -5.18 -12.88 4.40
C GLU A 769 -4.15 -12.44 5.48
N PRO A 770 -4.10 -11.16 5.89
CA PRO A 770 -3.21 -10.66 6.94
C PRO A 770 -3.28 -11.49 8.24
N GLU A 771 -4.45 -12.06 8.53
CA GLU A 771 -4.78 -12.93 9.66
C GLU A 771 -3.85 -14.14 9.75
N LYS A 772 -3.32 -14.62 8.61
CA LYS A 772 -2.33 -15.71 8.56
C LYS A 772 -0.98 -15.34 9.21
N ARG A 773 -0.76 -14.06 9.55
CA ARG A 773 0.35 -13.57 10.39
C ARG A 773 0.05 -13.54 11.90
N LEU A 774 -1.18 -13.79 12.35
CA LEU A 774 -1.54 -13.69 13.77
C LEU A 774 -1.13 -14.90 14.62
N TYR A 775 -0.96 -16.10 14.04
CA TYR A 775 -0.64 -17.31 14.81
C TYR A 775 0.54 -17.17 15.81
N PRO A 776 1.67 -16.50 15.48
CA PRO A 776 2.72 -16.21 16.45
C PRO A 776 2.22 -15.34 17.60
N ALA A 777 1.46 -14.28 17.33
CA ALA A 777 0.92 -13.37 18.35
C ALA A 777 -0.16 -14.04 19.23
N MET A 778 -0.98 -14.94 18.66
CA MET A 778 -1.93 -15.78 19.40
C MET A 778 -1.19 -16.68 20.40
N LEU A 779 -0.10 -17.35 19.95
CA LEU A 779 0.77 -18.12 20.84
C LEU A 779 1.41 -17.23 21.93
N GLY A 780 2.01 -16.09 21.54
CA GLY A 780 2.65 -15.18 22.49
C GLY A 780 1.69 -14.64 23.56
N SER A 781 0.43 -14.39 23.20
CA SER A 781 -0.63 -13.99 24.14
C SER A 781 -0.94 -15.05 25.20
N ILE A 782 -0.81 -16.34 24.86
CA ILE A 782 -0.97 -17.45 25.81
C ILE A 782 0.30 -17.65 26.64
N LEU A 783 1.49 -17.52 26.04
CA LEU A 783 2.77 -17.77 26.72
C LEU A 783 3.15 -16.70 27.76
N LEU A 784 2.76 -15.44 27.56
CA LEU A 784 3.08 -14.35 28.50
C LEU A 784 2.47 -14.55 29.91
N PRO A 785 1.16 -14.78 30.10
CA PRO A 785 0.60 -15.02 31.43
C PRO A 785 1.23 -16.24 32.11
N ILE A 786 1.52 -17.33 31.37
CA ILE A 786 2.20 -18.51 31.92
C ILE A 786 3.58 -18.11 32.49
N ALA A 787 4.36 -17.29 31.77
CA ALA A 787 5.64 -16.79 32.26
C ALA A 787 5.51 -15.90 33.51
N ILE A 788 4.48 -15.05 33.56
CA ILE A 788 4.23 -14.11 34.67
C ILE A 788 3.76 -14.87 35.93
N PHE A 789 2.83 -15.82 35.82
CA PHE A 789 2.42 -16.65 36.97
C PHE A 789 3.54 -17.58 37.45
N TRP A 790 4.36 -18.13 36.54
CA TRP A 790 5.57 -18.87 36.91
C TRP A 790 6.52 -17.97 37.72
N PHE A 791 6.81 -16.75 37.26
CA PHE A 791 7.63 -15.79 38.03
C PHE A 791 7.03 -15.52 39.41
N ALA A 792 5.74 -15.19 39.47
CA ALA A 792 5.02 -14.85 40.70
C ALA A 792 5.16 -15.92 41.79
N TRP A 793 4.81 -17.17 41.46
CA TRP A 793 4.68 -18.25 42.45
C TRP A 793 5.99 -19.03 42.71
N THR A 794 7.09 -18.66 42.05
CA THR A 794 8.43 -19.24 42.28
C THR A 794 9.47 -18.25 42.81
N SER A 795 9.15 -16.95 42.87
CA SER A 795 10.03 -15.90 43.44
C SER A 795 9.98 -15.89 44.97
N ARG A 796 10.53 -16.92 45.61
CA ARG A 796 10.53 -17.12 47.07
C ARG A 796 11.76 -17.87 47.57
N ILE A 797 12.14 -17.62 48.83
CA ILE A 797 13.41 -18.03 49.44
C ILE A 797 13.64 -19.56 49.48
N ASP A 798 12.56 -20.33 49.52
CA ASP A 798 12.52 -21.80 49.48
C ASP A 798 12.75 -22.40 48.08
N ILE A 799 12.67 -21.59 47.02
CA ILE A 799 12.90 -22.02 45.64
C ILE A 799 14.19 -21.39 45.11
N HIS A 800 15.07 -22.24 44.55
CA HIS A 800 16.34 -21.80 43.97
C HIS A 800 16.12 -20.80 42.83
N TRP A 801 16.78 -19.64 42.93
CA TRP A 801 16.64 -18.45 42.06
C TRP A 801 16.54 -18.74 40.56
N ILE A 802 17.22 -19.78 40.05
CA ILE A 802 17.19 -20.14 38.63
C ILE A 802 15.77 -20.41 38.12
N VAL A 803 14.85 -20.87 38.98
CA VAL A 803 13.48 -21.23 38.61
C VAL A 803 12.67 -19.98 38.23
N PRO A 804 12.54 -18.93 39.07
CA PRO A 804 11.93 -17.68 38.64
C PRO A 804 12.73 -16.98 37.53
N THR A 805 14.08 -17.01 37.51
CA THR A 805 14.81 -16.39 36.39
C THR A 805 14.53 -17.08 35.05
N SER A 806 14.30 -18.40 35.03
CA SER A 806 14.02 -19.17 33.81
C SER A 806 12.65 -18.87 33.19
N SER A 807 11.66 -18.39 33.95
CA SER A 807 10.38 -17.95 33.36
C SER A 807 10.58 -16.79 32.37
N GLY A 808 11.68 -16.02 32.55
CA GLY A 808 12.15 -15.01 31.61
C GLY A 808 12.34 -15.52 30.17
N VAL A 809 12.70 -16.79 29.96
CA VAL A 809 12.78 -17.39 28.61
C VAL A 809 11.41 -17.42 27.95
N LEU A 810 10.37 -17.80 28.70
CA LEU A 810 9.01 -17.85 28.18
C LEU A 810 8.45 -16.43 27.97
N PHE A 811 8.78 -15.49 28.87
CA PHE A 811 8.44 -14.08 28.74
C PHE A 811 9.05 -13.48 27.46
N GLY A 812 10.36 -13.67 27.23
CA GLY A 812 11.06 -13.12 26.07
C GLY A 812 10.53 -13.66 24.74
N LEU A 813 10.27 -14.97 24.69
CA LEU A 813 9.62 -15.63 23.56
C LEU A 813 8.26 -15.00 23.27
N ALA A 814 7.38 -14.94 24.28
CA ALA A 814 6.06 -14.33 24.17
C ALA A 814 6.12 -12.86 23.71
N TYR A 815 7.06 -12.10 24.27
CA TYR A 815 7.22 -10.68 24.02
C TYR A 815 7.55 -10.39 22.55
N VAL A 816 8.52 -11.08 21.96
CA VAL A 816 8.86 -10.91 20.53
C VAL A 816 7.70 -11.33 19.62
N LEU A 817 7.05 -12.46 19.91
CA LEU A 817 5.96 -13.00 19.09
C LEU A 817 4.82 -11.99 18.90
N VAL A 818 4.44 -11.26 19.95
CA VAL A 818 3.42 -10.20 19.86
C VAL A 818 3.98 -8.87 19.34
N MET A 819 5.16 -8.44 19.82
CA MET A 819 5.76 -7.15 19.47
C MET A 819 6.23 -7.04 18.01
N LEU A 820 6.50 -8.17 17.35
CA LEU A 820 6.79 -8.19 15.91
C LEU A 820 5.52 -8.37 15.09
N CYS A 821 4.75 -9.43 15.34
CA CYS A 821 3.70 -9.85 14.40
C CYS A 821 2.44 -8.98 14.46
N LEU A 822 2.06 -8.43 15.62
CA LEU A 822 0.84 -7.62 15.73
C LEU A 822 0.98 -6.23 15.06
N PRO A 823 2.11 -5.50 15.19
CA PRO A 823 2.35 -4.30 14.38
C PRO A 823 2.43 -4.58 12.88
N VAL A 824 3.03 -5.70 12.45
CA VAL A 824 3.08 -6.09 11.03
C VAL A 824 1.68 -6.40 10.49
N TYR A 825 0.84 -7.11 11.26
CA TYR A 825 -0.58 -7.32 10.93
C TYR A 825 -1.31 -5.99 10.70
N THR A 826 -1.20 -5.03 11.63
CA THR A 826 -1.82 -3.71 11.44
C THR A 826 -1.26 -2.93 10.25
N ASN A 827 0.05 -3.03 9.98
CA ASN A 827 0.66 -2.38 8.81
C ASN A 827 0.09 -2.93 7.50
N ASP A 828 -0.09 -4.24 7.42
CA ASP A 828 -0.53 -4.90 6.18
C ASP A 828 -2.04 -4.69 5.93
N ILE A 829 -2.85 -4.47 6.96
CA ILE A 829 -4.25 -4.00 6.82
C ILE A 829 -4.30 -2.57 6.29
N TYR A 830 -3.61 -1.63 6.94
CA TYR A 830 -3.72 -0.19 6.61
C TYR A 830 -2.84 0.24 5.42
N GLY A 831 -2.03 -0.68 4.88
CA GLY A 831 -1.31 -0.55 3.64
C GLY A 831 -0.32 0.63 3.57
N THR A 832 0.06 1.00 2.36
CA THR A 832 1.05 2.06 2.08
C THR A 832 0.59 3.47 2.47
N HIS A 833 -0.72 3.74 2.43
CA HIS A 833 -1.28 5.07 2.70
C HIS A 833 -1.48 5.34 4.19
N TYR A 834 -1.93 4.36 4.98
CA TYR A 834 -2.30 4.56 6.38
C TYR A 834 -1.44 3.77 7.38
N GLY A 835 -0.68 2.74 6.95
CA GLY A 835 0.17 1.92 7.82
C GLY A 835 1.18 2.71 8.67
N ALA A 836 1.78 3.77 8.12
CA ALA A 836 2.67 4.66 8.89
C ALA A 836 1.95 5.40 10.03
N SER A 837 0.69 5.79 9.82
CA SER A 837 -0.15 6.43 10.83
C SER A 837 -0.65 5.43 11.87
N ALA A 838 -0.99 4.20 11.45
CA ALA A 838 -1.29 3.09 12.36
C ALA A 838 -0.12 2.75 13.28
N ILE A 839 1.11 2.62 12.75
CA ILE A 839 2.32 2.38 13.54
C ILE A 839 2.59 3.53 14.54
N ALA A 840 2.33 4.77 14.15
CA ALA A 840 2.45 5.93 15.03
C ALA A 840 1.41 5.90 16.17
N GLY A 841 0.14 5.62 15.87
CA GLY A 841 -0.92 5.47 16.86
C GLY A 841 -0.69 4.33 17.84
N ASN A 842 -0.31 3.15 17.33
CA ASN A 842 0.12 2.01 18.15
C ASN A 842 1.31 2.38 19.05
N SER A 843 2.31 3.10 18.54
CA SER A 843 3.47 3.54 19.34
C SER A 843 3.12 4.54 20.43
N PHE A 844 2.20 5.48 20.14
CA PHE A 844 1.69 6.46 21.11
C PHE A 844 0.99 5.77 22.28
N VAL A 845 -0.02 4.94 22.01
CA VAL A 845 -0.75 4.18 23.04
C VAL A 845 0.18 3.25 23.80
N ARG A 846 1.03 2.49 23.09
CA ARG A 846 2.00 1.55 23.70
C ARG A 846 2.84 2.22 24.78
N PHE A 847 3.40 3.39 24.49
CA PHE A 847 4.25 4.08 25.46
C PHE A 847 3.46 4.84 26.53
N LEU A 848 2.33 5.49 26.21
CA LEU A 848 1.52 6.20 27.22
C LEU A 848 0.91 5.26 28.27
N VAL A 849 0.41 4.10 27.86
CA VAL A 849 -0.23 3.13 28.76
C VAL A 849 0.81 2.32 29.54
N ALA A 850 1.98 2.04 28.97
CA ALA A 850 3.06 1.36 29.69
C ALA A 850 3.82 2.26 30.68
N ALA A 851 4.00 3.55 30.36
CA ALA A 851 4.84 4.46 31.14
C ALA A 851 4.53 4.53 32.65
N PRO A 852 3.26 4.47 33.13
CA PRO A 852 2.95 4.51 34.57
C PRO A 852 3.40 3.29 35.38
N PHE A 853 3.56 2.11 34.75
CA PHE A 853 3.74 0.85 35.49
C PHE A 853 4.91 0.83 36.50
N PRO A 854 6.11 1.35 36.17
CA PRO A 854 7.21 1.47 37.13
C PRO A 854 6.87 2.29 38.38
N LEU A 855 6.01 3.33 38.26
CA LEU A 855 5.66 4.21 39.38
C LEU A 855 4.86 3.53 40.48
N PHE A 856 4.12 2.48 40.15
CA PHE A 856 3.27 1.75 41.11
C PHE A 856 3.76 0.33 41.40
N THR A 857 4.77 -0.18 40.68
CA THR A 857 5.29 -1.55 40.86
C THR A 857 5.79 -1.79 42.29
N VAL A 858 6.51 -0.82 42.89
CA VAL A 858 7.02 -0.94 44.26
C VAL A 858 5.87 -1.07 45.26
N GLN A 859 4.83 -0.25 45.11
CA GLN A 859 3.68 -0.19 46.01
C GLN A 859 2.81 -1.44 45.87
N ILE A 860 2.60 -1.94 44.63
CA ILE A 860 1.91 -3.21 44.39
C ILE A 860 2.64 -4.37 45.09
N ILE A 861 3.95 -4.52 44.87
CA ILE A 861 4.74 -5.62 45.44
C ILE A 861 4.88 -5.50 46.98
N ARG A 862 5.01 -4.28 47.52
CA ARG A 862 5.06 -4.05 48.98
C ARG A 862 3.73 -4.31 49.68
N ASN A 863 2.60 -4.02 49.04
CA ASN A 863 1.28 -4.12 49.67
C ASN A 863 0.60 -5.48 49.46
N LEU A 864 0.86 -6.15 48.33
CA LEU A 864 0.24 -7.44 47.97
C LEU A 864 1.20 -8.63 48.07
N GLY A 865 2.50 -8.41 48.24
CA GLY A 865 3.53 -9.43 48.05
C GLY A 865 3.94 -9.60 46.59
N VAL A 866 5.00 -10.38 46.36
CA VAL A 866 5.49 -10.69 45.00
C VAL A 866 4.52 -11.61 44.26
N ASP A 867 3.97 -12.60 44.97
CA ASP A 867 3.02 -13.59 44.45
C ASP A 867 1.75 -12.93 43.91
N TRP A 868 1.00 -12.20 44.73
CA TRP A 868 -0.22 -11.54 44.28
C TRP A 868 0.05 -10.26 43.48
N GLY A 869 1.12 -9.51 43.81
CA GLY A 869 1.49 -8.30 43.09
C GLY A 869 1.90 -8.56 41.64
N VAL A 870 2.63 -9.64 41.35
CA VAL A 870 2.92 -10.08 39.98
C VAL A 870 1.70 -10.76 39.35
N SER A 871 0.96 -11.59 40.10
CA SER A 871 -0.24 -12.28 39.58
C SER A 871 -1.31 -11.30 39.08
N LEU A 872 -1.45 -10.12 39.68
CA LEU A 872 -2.33 -9.05 39.19
C LEU A 872 -2.01 -8.66 37.73
N VAL A 873 -0.73 -8.54 37.37
CA VAL A 873 -0.28 -8.28 35.99
C VAL A 873 -0.53 -9.51 35.10
N GLY A 874 -0.41 -10.72 35.65
CA GLY A 874 -0.78 -11.98 34.99
C GLY A 874 -2.26 -12.02 34.59
N PHE A 875 -3.17 -11.60 35.47
CA PHE A 875 -4.61 -11.51 35.15
C PHE A 875 -4.91 -10.47 34.06
N ILE A 876 -4.19 -9.35 34.03
CA ILE A 876 -4.32 -8.35 32.94
C ILE A 876 -3.87 -8.96 31.60
N THR A 877 -2.81 -9.77 31.57
CA THR A 877 -2.37 -10.43 30.33
C THR A 877 -3.29 -11.58 29.89
N LEU A 878 -3.91 -12.32 30.82
CA LEU A 878 -4.97 -13.28 30.49
C LEU A 878 -6.16 -12.61 29.77
N ALA A 879 -6.56 -11.41 30.21
CA ALA A 879 -7.65 -10.66 29.58
C ALA A 879 -7.35 -10.20 28.14
N MET A 880 -6.07 -10.21 27.72
CA MET A 880 -5.65 -9.87 26.36
C MET A 880 -5.65 -11.07 25.39
N ILE A 881 -5.69 -12.32 25.90
CA ILE A 881 -5.70 -13.54 25.06
C ILE A 881 -6.76 -13.51 23.96
N PRO A 882 -8.02 -13.10 24.22
CA PRO A 882 -9.06 -13.13 23.18
C PRO A 882 -8.81 -12.19 22.01
N ILE A 883 -8.01 -11.13 22.14
CA ILE A 883 -7.94 -10.07 21.11
C ILE A 883 -7.33 -10.60 19.79
N PRO A 884 -6.14 -11.23 19.76
CA PRO A 884 -5.62 -11.85 18.53
C PRO A 884 -6.39 -13.10 18.06
N LEU A 885 -7.24 -13.69 18.92
CA LEU A 885 -8.15 -14.78 18.53
C LEU A 885 -9.40 -14.25 17.80
N VAL A 886 -9.95 -13.12 18.25
CA VAL A 886 -11.07 -12.42 17.60
C VAL A 886 -10.62 -11.73 16.31
N PHE A 887 -9.41 -11.19 16.25
CA PHE A 887 -8.82 -10.67 14.99
C PHE A 887 -8.53 -11.76 13.94
N TYR A 888 -8.64 -13.04 14.28
CA TYR A 888 -8.49 -14.16 13.35
C TYR A 888 -9.87 -14.72 12.87
N GLN A 889 -10.98 -14.19 13.39
CA GLN A 889 -12.36 -14.60 13.09
C GLN A 889 -13.09 -13.57 12.23
#